data_AF-A0A318VTB6-F1
#
_entry.id   AF-A0A318VTB6-F1
#
_cell.length_a   1.000
_cell.length_b   1.000
_cell.length_c   1.000
_cell.angle_alpha   90.00
_cell.angle_beta   90.00
_cell.angle_gamma   90.00
#
_symmetry.space_group_name_H-M   'P 1'
#
loop_
_entity.id
_entity.type
_entity.pdbx_description
1 polymer ?
#
loop_
_entity_poly.entity_id
_entity_poly.type
_entity_poly.pdbx_seq_one_letter_code
_entity_poly.pdbx_strand_id
1 'polypeptide(L)'
;MKWLPRTLVLAVMLLPSLPGAVAGAPDGATTVDIGVLAVREASAAEARWQPTADYLTEAVGEDFGVRFRMRAMNYPELEDAVAGEEIDFVLTNTGHYVQLEYAHGISRLTTLIASHEGEPVRLFGGVIFTRADRDDITALEHIAGQHLFAVQEGSLGGWHAGHEALLDAGVDPREELAELTFTDMPHDRVVEAVLDGRADAGTVRTGVLDRMAGAGAFEPGELRVLEPRDTPGFPFEHTTRLFPEWPFSRMEHADEALANAVTVALLEMPEGHPASGAGEYFGWAAPLSYAPIHDLLERLGAPPYERNPALDPLLYWRENPAVTIALLLGLLALMAAATMRYHRINRDLGREVQQRREAETRLRRHEAELAHRASHDPLTDLPNRVLLTQRMRSAINTSAEDGGRVAILFLDLDRFKTINDSLGHQVGDELLKILADRLKDRVRANTIARLGGDEFIVLLDDVESLEALEERAREILAVIAEPFAVGGWRSLQVGGSLGITLFPDNGGSPEALITQADAAMYRAKAQGRNTYSFYSEDLTAAASERLETENHLREALKNGHLEVFYQPQIDLRERRVSGVEALVRWRDPDKGLISPGRFIPVAEETGLISPLGEFVLREACRQVVEWDRQGLPELSLAVNLSAHQMNDPALVARVREVLDSTGMDPGRLVLEMTETTLIQAEGSREVLLQLKGLGVALAIDDFGTGYSSLAYLKRFNIDWLKIDRAFVQDLPHDPNDAELTVTIINMAHNLGLEVLAEGVETEDQHSFLQTRYCDAWQGFLCSPPVPANELPQLLEDCEGGVAAAGVPR
;
A
#
# COMPACT_ATOMS: atom_id res chain seq x y z
N MET A 1 54.75 -11.43 -34.55
CA MET A 1 55.35 -11.81 -35.84
C MET A 1 54.33 -11.49 -36.93
N LYS A 2 54.67 -10.53 -37.81
CA LYS A 2 54.10 -10.22 -39.14
C LYS A 2 52.67 -9.65 -39.28
N TRP A 3 52.64 -8.34 -39.60
CA TRP A 3 51.98 -7.68 -40.77
C TRP A 3 50.44 -7.50 -40.86
N LEU A 4 49.96 -6.33 -40.41
CA LEU A 4 49.34 -5.15 -41.12
C LEU A 4 48.81 -5.29 -42.61
N PRO A 5 48.06 -4.30 -43.17
CA PRO A 5 46.58 -4.13 -43.28
C PRO A 5 46.14 -3.77 -44.74
N ARG A 6 44.94 -3.19 -44.98
CA ARG A 6 44.58 -2.28 -46.12
C ARG A 6 43.09 -1.83 -46.01
N THR A 7 42.73 -0.57 -45.67
CA THR A 7 42.61 0.68 -46.50
C THR A 7 41.49 0.59 -47.56
N LEU A 8 40.61 1.55 -47.89
CA LEU A 8 40.49 3.01 -47.70
C LEU A 8 39.14 3.48 -48.35
N VAL A 9 38.74 4.73 -48.07
CA VAL A 9 38.06 5.74 -48.94
C VAL A 9 36.66 6.24 -48.51
N LEU A 10 36.58 7.56 -48.57
CA LEU A 10 35.67 8.56 -48.04
C LEU A 10 35.01 9.31 -49.23
N ALA A 11 33.70 9.59 -49.11
CA ALA A 11 32.93 10.79 -49.52
C ALA A 11 32.88 11.33 -50.98
N VAL A 12 31.67 11.75 -51.42
CA VAL A 12 31.16 13.15 -51.57
C VAL A 12 30.04 13.25 -52.65
N MET A 13 29.03 14.08 -52.32
CA MET A 13 27.85 14.60 -53.05
C MET A 13 27.97 14.96 -54.55
N LEU A 14 26.83 15.00 -55.27
CA LEU A 14 26.18 16.21 -55.86
C LEU A 14 24.99 15.89 -56.81
N LEU A 15 23.86 16.59 -56.62
CA LEU A 15 22.69 16.75 -57.52
C LEU A 15 22.98 17.82 -58.62
N PRO A 16 22.26 17.88 -59.78
CA PRO A 16 21.07 18.77 -59.86
C PRO A 16 19.95 18.46 -60.91
N SER A 17 18.76 19.05 -60.61
CA SER A 17 17.74 19.72 -61.48
C SER A 17 16.66 18.99 -62.34
N LEU A 18 15.40 19.30 -61.96
CA LEU A 18 14.04 19.27 -62.59
C LEU A 18 13.92 20.05 -63.93
N PRO A 19 12.84 19.98 -64.77
CA PRO A 19 11.41 20.12 -64.37
C PRO A 19 10.29 19.43 -65.21
N GLY A 20 9.09 19.41 -64.62
CA GLY A 20 7.80 19.19 -65.29
C GLY A 20 6.64 19.43 -64.31
N ALA A 21 6.09 20.64 -64.31
CA ALA A 21 5.08 21.11 -63.37
C ALA A 21 3.65 20.98 -63.92
N VAL A 22 2.69 20.55 -63.11
CA VAL A 22 1.29 21.04 -63.12
C VAL A 22 0.72 21.06 -61.68
N ALA A 23 0.45 22.28 -61.20
CA ALA A 23 -0.57 22.77 -60.24
C ALA A 23 -0.71 22.21 -58.78
N GLY A 24 0.14 22.69 -57.86
CA GLY A 24 -0.20 23.64 -56.77
C GLY A 24 -1.14 23.29 -55.59
N ALA A 25 -0.56 22.97 -54.41
CA ALA A 25 -0.89 23.44 -53.04
C ALA A 25 0.15 22.92 -51.99
N PRO A 26 0.26 23.54 -50.80
CA PRO A 26 1.38 24.38 -50.33
C PRO A 26 2.71 23.62 -50.03
N ASP A 27 3.83 24.32 -50.29
CA ASP A 27 5.20 23.90 -49.92
C ASP A 27 5.33 23.79 -48.39
N GLY A 28 5.43 22.55 -47.88
CA GLY A 28 5.63 22.26 -46.45
C GLY A 28 5.05 20.95 -45.94
N ALA A 29 4.25 20.23 -46.74
CA ALA A 29 3.57 19.02 -46.29
C ALA A 29 4.52 17.82 -46.14
N THR A 30 4.44 17.13 -45.00
CA THR A 30 5.19 15.90 -44.72
C THR A 30 4.64 14.75 -45.56
N THR A 31 5.50 13.92 -46.15
CA THR A 31 5.04 12.77 -46.95
C THR A 31 4.78 11.58 -46.03
N VAL A 32 3.62 10.95 -46.20
CA VAL A 32 3.16 9.75 -45.49
C VAL A 32 3.12 8.60 -46.50
N ASP A 33 3.86 7.53 -46.23
CA ASP A 33 4.04 6.42 -47.16
C ASP A 33 3.06 5.28 -46.87
N ILE A 34 2.31 4.87 -47.90
CA ILE A 34 1.42 3.71 -47.87
C ILE A 34 2.07 2.59 -48.68
N GLY A 35 2.52 1.53 -48.01
CA GLY A 35 3.00 0.32 -48.68
C GLY A 35 1.83 -0.51 -49.22
N VAL A 36 1.86 -0.88 -50.50
CA VAL A 36 0.86 -1.78 -51.10
C VAL A 36 1.50 -3.00 -51.73
N LEU A 37 0.93 -4.17 -51.48
CA LEU A 37 1.42 -5.41 -52.07
C LEU A 37 1.20 -5.45 -53.59
N ALA A 38 2.29 -5.57 -54.34
CA ALA A 38 2.32 -5.76 -55.78
C ALA A 38 2.48 -7.24 -56.15
N VAL A 39 1.44 -7.82 -56.73
CA VAL A 39 1.41 -9.24 -57.14
C VAL A 39 2.08 -9.48 -58.50
N ARG A 40 2.15 -8.45 -59.36
CA ARG A 40 2.76 -8.51 -60.70
C ARG A 40 3.82 -7.41 -60.83
N GLU A 41 3.48 -6.33 -61.54
CA GLU A 41 4.39 -5.20 -61.78
C GLU A 41 4.11 -4.09 -60.77
N ALA A 42 5.16 -3.65 -60.06
CA ALA A 42 5.04 -2.60 -59.04
C ALA A 42 4.48 -1.29 -59.61
N SER A 43 4.93 -0.88 -60.80
CA SER A 43 4.45 0.33 -61.49
C SER A 43 2.94 0.31 -61.76
N ALA A 44 2.39 -0.84 -62.15
CA ALA A 44 0.97 -1.00 -62.43
C ALA A 44 0.13 -1.05 -61.15
N ALA A 45 0.64 -1.69 -60.09
CA ALA A 45 0.01 -1.69 -58.78
C ALA A 45 0.02 -0.28 -58.16
N GLU A 46 1.12 0.46 -58.29
CA GLU A 46 1.23 1.84 -57.81
C GLU A 46 0.26 2.75 -58.55
N ALA A 47 0.21 2.69 -59.88
CA ALA A 47 -0.73 3.47 -60.68
C ALA A 47 -2.21 3.16 -60.35
N ARG A 48 -2.52 1.90 -60.02
CA ARG A 48 -3.87 1.46 -59.60
C ARG A 48 -4.28 2.07 -58.26
N TRP A 49 -3.37 2.12 -57.29
CA TRP A 49 -3.67 2.51 -55.91
C TRP A 49 -3.37 3.98 -55.60
N GLN A 50 -2.52 4.66 -56.39
CA GLN A 50 -2.18 6.07 -56.21
C GLN A 50 -3.40 7.00 -56.15
N PRO A 51 -4.47 6.84 -56.96
CA PRO A 51 -5.69 7.63 -56.82
C PRO A 51 -6.35 7.55 -55.42
N THR A 52 -6.12 6.46 -54.67
CA THR A 52 -6.59 6.32 -53.28
C THR A 52 -5.74 7.16 -52.32
N ALA A 53 -4.43 7.22 -52.52
CA ALA A 53 -3.55 8.13 -51.78
C ALA A 53 -3.83 9.60 -52.10
N ASP A 54 -4.15 9.90 -53.37
CA ASP A 54 -4.55 11.25 -53.80
C ASP A 54 -5.86 11.68 -53.10
N TYR A 55 -6.85 10.78 -53.02
CA TYR A 55 -8.08 11.01 -52.25
C TYR A 55 -7.81 11.27 -50.76
N LEU A 56 -6.94 10.47 -50.11
CA LEU A 56 -6.58 10.70 -48.71
C LEU A 56 -5.86 12.03 -48.50
N THR A 57 -5.05 12.44 -49.48
CA THR A 57 -4.41 13.77 -49.47
C THR A 57 -5.44 14.89 -49.57
N GLU A 58 -6.49 14.73 -50.39
CA GLU A 58 -7.58 15.70 -50.48
C GLU A 58 -8.46 15.73 -49.23
N ALA A 59 -8.80 14.57 -48.68
CA ALA A 59 -9.72 14.44 -47.56
C ALA A 59 -9.10 14.75 -46.19
N VAL A 60 -7.80 14.48 -46.01
CA VAL A 60 -7.11 14.55 -44.70
C VAL A 60 -5.88 15.45 -44.74
N GLY A 61 -5.28 15.66 -45.92
CA GLY A 61 -3.96 16.27 -46.04
C GLY A 61 -3.86 17.73 -45.57
N GLU A 62 -4.91 18.54 -45.74
CA GLU A 62 -4.92 19.94 -45.29
C GLU A 62 -4.90 20.06 -43.76
N ASP A 63 -5.72 19.27 -43.07
CA ASP A 63 -5.87 19.31 -41.60
C ASP A 63 -4.59 18.86 -40.87
N PHE A 64 -3.82 17.95 -41.47
CA PHE A 64 -2.62 17.37 -40.88
C PHE A 64 -1.32 17.88 -41.51
N GLY A 65 -1.39 18.69 -42.57
CA GLY A 65 -0.21 19.15 -43.31
C GLY A 65 0.58 17.98 -43.92
N VAL A 66 -0.10 16.97 -44.46
CA VAL A 66 0.51 15.76 -45.02
C VAL A 66 0.10 15.51 -46.47
N ARG A 67 0.92 14.75 -47.19
CA ARG A 67 0.60 14.17 -48.50
C ARG A 67 0.84 12.67 -48.45
N PHE A 68 -0.14 11.90 -48.90
CA PHE A 68 -0.01 10.45 -48.99
C PHE A 68 0.63 10.05 -50.31
N ARG A 69 1.53 9.07 -50.27
CA ARG A 69 2.17 8.48 -51.43
C ARG A 69 2.05 6.96 -51.37
N MET A 70 1.67 6.35 -52.49
CA MET A 70 1.63 4.90 -52.61
C MET A 70 3.01 4.36 -52.99
N ARG A 71 3.46 3.30 -52.32
CA ARG A 71 4.69 2.57 -52.66
C ARG A 71 4.34 1.11 -52.90
N ALA A 72 4.35 0.70 -54.17
CA ALA A 72 4.08 -0.69 -54.52
C ALA A 72 5.32 -1.57 -54.29
N MET A 73 5.16 -2.66 -53.53
CA MET A 73 6.27 -3.51 -53.07
C MET A 73 5.91 -4.98 -53.22
N ASN A 74 6.89 -5.84 -53.53
CA ASN A 74 6.70 -7.29 -53.40
C ASN A 74 6.75 -7.74 -51.92
N TYR A 75 6.56 -9.04 -51.63
CA TYR A 75 6.54 -9.53 -50.25
C TYR A 75 7.82 -9.19 -49.47
N PRO A 76 9.04 -9.57 -49.91
CA PRO A 76 10.26 -9.20 -49.21
C PRO A 76 10.44 -7.70 -49.00
N GLU A 77 10.17 -6.88 -50.03
CA GLU A 77 10.29 -5.43 -49.94
C GLU A 77 9.30 -4.83 -48.94
N LEU A 78 8.07 -5.35 -48.89
CA LEU A 78 7.04 -4.87 -47.96
C LEU A 78 7.35 -5.30 -46.53
N GLU A 79 7.82 -6.53 -46.33
CA GLU A 79 8.30 -7.02 -45.03
C GLU A 79 9.49 -6.20 -44.53
N ASP A 80 10.49 -5.96 -45.38
CA ASP A 80 11.66 -5.13 -45.06
C ASP A 80 11.25 -3.69 -44.73
N ALA A 81 10.30 -3.11 -45.49
CA ALA A 81 9.81 -1.76 -45.24
C ALA A 81 9.01 -1.64 -43.93
N VAL A 82 8.21 -2.66 -43.59
CA VAL A 82 7.49 -2.75 -42.30
C VAL A 82 8.49 -2.90 -41.15
N ALA A 83 9.47 -3.79 -41.28
CA ALA A 83 10.50 -4.02 -40.27
C ALA A 83 11.44 -2.82 -40.08
N GLY A 84 11.71 -2.08 -41.16
CA GLY A 84 12.54 -0.88 -41.17
C GLY A 84 11.80 0.41 -40.81
N GLU A 85 10.49 0.35 -40.53
CA GLU A 85 9.63 1.51 -40.28
C GLU A 85 9.69 2.56 -41.42
N GLU A 86 9.77 2.09 -42.67
CA GLU A 86 9.89 2.94 -43.86
C GLU A 86 8.54 3.39 -44.46
N ILE A 87 7.43 2.87 -43.94
CA ILE A 87 6.06 3.17 -44.35
C ILE A 87 5.20 3.40 -43.11
N ASP A 88 4.16 4.21 -43.21
CA ASP A 88 3.25 4.54 -42.11
C ASP A 88 1.97 3.67 -42.12
N PHE A 89 1.53 3.30 -43.33
CA PHE A 89 0.35 2.47 -43.54
C PHE A 89 0.65 1.33 -44.51
N VAL A 90 -0.09 0.23 -44.38
CA VAL A 90 0.07 -0.95 -45.23
C VAL A 90 -1.27 -1.49 -45.72
N LEU A 91 -1.34 -1.74 -47.02
CA LEU A 91 -2.42 -2.45 -47.69
C LEU A 91 -1.86 -3.74 -48.29
N THR A 92 -2.20 -4.86 -47.69
CA THR A 92 -1.68 -6.16 -48.11
C THR A 92 -2.76 -7.23 -48.10
N ASN A 93 -2.45 -8.40 -48.65
CA ASN A 93 -3.43 -9.47 -48.65
C ASN A 93 -3.68 -10.02 -47.24
N THR A 94 -4.84 -10.65 -47.08
CA THR A 94 -5.35 -11.14 -45.80
C THR A 94 -4.41 -12.09 -45.05
N GLY A 95 -3.73 -12.99 -45.76
CA GLY A 95 -2.80 -13.95 -45.13
C GLY A 95 -1.50 -13.30 -44.68
N HIS A 96 -0.93 -12.43 -45.52
CA HIS A 96 0.30 -11.69 -45.22
C HIS A 96 0.08 -10.67 -44.10
N TYR A 97 -1.09 -10.04 -44.04
CA TYR A 97 -1.45 -9.19 -42.93
C TYR A 97 -1.34 -9.93 -41.57
N VAL A 98 -1.80 -11.17 -41.45
CA VAL A 98 -1.69 -11.94 -40.19
C VAL A 98 -0.24 -12.19 -39.81
N GLN A 99 0.63 -12.41 -40.81
CA GLN A 99 2.07 -12.57 -40.58
C GLN A 99 2.69 -11.26 -40.08
N LEU A 100 2.36 -10.13 -40.70
CA LEU A 100 2.84 -8.81 -40.27
C LEU A 100 2.24 -8.38 -38.91
N GLU A 101 0.98 -8.69 -38.61
CA GLU A 101 0.35 -8.46 -37.30
C GLU A 101 1.11 -9.22 -36.20
N TYR A 102 1.43 -10.49 -36.46
CA TYR A 102 2.18 -11.32 -35.52
C TYR A 102 3.63 -10.85 -35.36
N ALA A 103 4.32 -10.50 -36.45
CA ALA A 103 5.73 -10.14 -36.43
C ALA A 103 6.00 -8.70 -35.98
N HIS A 104 5.10 -7.77 -36.30
CA HIS A 104 5.33 -6.32 -36.20
C HIS A 104 4.19 -5.54 -35.53
N GLY A 105 3.14 -6.20 -35.02
CA GLY A 105 2.11 -5.54 -34.21
C GLY A 105 1.23 -4.52 -34.96
N ILE A 106 1.14 -4.61 -36.29
CA ILE A 106 0.34 -3.67 -37.10
C ILE A 106 -1.16 -3.74 -36.78
N SER A 107 -1.85 -2.60 -36.83
CA SER A 107 -3.25 -2.49 -36.43
C SER A 107 -4.18 -2.21 -37.62
N ARG A 108 -5.23 -3.01 -37.80
CA ARG A 108 -6.25 -2.81 -38.88
C ARG A 108 -7.07 -1.55 -38.63
N LEU A 109 -7.23 -0.73 -39.66
CA LEU A 109 -8.09 0.46 -39.65
C LEU A 109 -9.40 0.21 -40.39
N THR A 110 -9.33 -0.36 -41.59
CA THR A 110 -10.50 -0.68 -42.42
C THR A 110 -10.28 -1.98 -43.19
N THR A 111 -11.35 -2.56 -43.73
CA THR A 111 -11.29 -3.70 -44.63
C THR A 111 -11.84 -3.31 -45.99
N LEU A 112 -11.12 -3.66 -47.07
CA LEU A 112 -11.53 -3.39 -48.45
C LEU A 112 -12.87 -4.08 -48.77
N ILE A 113 -13.72 -3.42 -49.55
CA ILE A 113 -14.88 -4.04 -50.18
C ILE A 113 -14.55 -4.15 -51.67
N ALA A 114 -14.38 -5.38 -52.19
CA ALA A 114 -14.15 -5.61 -53.60
C ALA A 114 -15.41 -5.28 -54.42
N SER A 115 -15.23 -4.98 -55.71
CA SER A 115 -16.34 -4.76 -56.65
C SER A 115 -16.45 -5.90 -57.64
N HIS A 116 -17.66 -6.43 -57.85
CA HIS A 116 -17.95 -7.37 -58.92
C HIS A 116 -19.24 -6.97 -59.62
N GLU A 117 -19.16 -6.71 -60.93
CA GLU A 117 -20.29 -6.19 -61.74
C GLU A 117 -20.97 -4.94 -61.16
N GLY A 118 -20.24 -4.16 -60.36
CA GLY A 118 -20.76 -2.97 -59.68
C GLY A 118 -21.40 -3.24 -58.30
N GLU A 119 -21.41 -4.49 -57.84
CA GLU A 119 -21.93 -4.88 -56.53
C GLU A 119 -20.81 -5.10 -55.49
N PRO A 120 -21.06 -4.83 -54.19
CA PRO A 120 -20.07 -4.97 -53.14
C PRO A 120 -19.83 -6.43 -52.73
N VAL A 121 -18.57 -6.85 -52.76
CA VAL A 121 -18.12 -8.18 -52.31
C VAL A 121 -17.15 -8.02 -51.14
N ARG A 122 -17.59 -8.41 -49.94
CA ARG A 122 -16.84 -8.18 -48.68
C ARG A 122 -15.95 -9.35 -48.26
N LEU A 123 -16.21 -10.52 -48.80
CA LEU A 123 -15.55 -11.77 -48.45
C LEU A 123 -14.96 -12.40 -49.71
N PHE A 124 -14.03 -13.33 -49.56
CA PHE A 124 -13.59 -14.23 -50.62
C PHE A 124 -13.32 -15.63 -50.09
N GLY A 125 -13.25 -16.61 -50.98
CA GLY A 125 -12.89 -17.98 -50.63
C GLY A 125 -11.92 -18.60 -51.64
N GLY A 126 -11.79 -19.91 -51.53
CA GLY A 126 -11.17 -20.77 -52.51
C GLY A 126 -12.20 -21.63 -53.24
N VAL A 127 -11.80 -22.10 -54.42
CA VAL A 127 -12.54 -22.98 -55.30
C VAL A 127 -11.64 -24.14 -55.64
N ILE A 128 -12.09 -25.37 -55.36
CA ILE A 128 -11.44 -26.58 -55.84
C ILE A 128 -12.25 -27.09 -57.03
N PHE A 129 -11.58 -27.32 -58.16
CA PHE A 129 -12.24 -27.65 -59.41
C PHE A 129 -11.45 -28.69 -60.21
N THR A 130 -12.15 -29.35 -61.13
CA THR A 130 -11.58 -30.30 -62.10
C THR A 130 -12.22 -30.08 -63.47
N ARG A 131 -11.76 -30.79 -64.50
CA ARG A 131 -12.46 -30.80 -65.80
C ARG A 131 -13.79 -31.51 -65.68
N ALA A 132 -14.82 -30.99 -66.33
CA ALA A 132 -16.16 -31.56 -66.24
C ALA A 132 -16.28 -32.96 -66.85
N ASP A 133 -15.31 -33.37 -67.69
CA ASP A 133 -15.23 -34.71 -68.29
C ASP A 133 -14.63 -35.78 -67.37
N ARG A 134 -14.17 -35.40 -66.16
CA ARG A 134 -13.66 -36.31 -65.12
C ARG A 134 -14.79 -36.84 -64.25
N ASP A 135 -15.37 -37.97 -64.65
CA ASP A 135 -16.38 -38.67 -63.85
C ASP A 135 -15.81 -39.39 -62.62
N ASP A 136 -14.49 -39.59 -62.59
CA ASP A 136 -13.75 -40.15 -61.46
C ASP A 136 -13.49 -39.14 -60.34
N ILE A 137 -13.58 -37.82 -60.61
CA ILE A 137 -13.40 -36.76 -59.60
C ILE A 137 -14.71 -35.95 -59.48
N THR A 138 -15.58 -36.40 -58.57
CA THR A 138 -16.90 -35.78 -58.34
C THR A 138 -17.09 -35.21 -56.93
N ALA A 139 -16.15 -35.48 -56.02
CA ALA A 139 -16.19 -35.09 -54.61
C ALA A 139 -14.76 -34.79 -54.14
N LEU A 140 -14.61 -34.11 -53.00
CA LEU A 140 -13.28 -33.76 -52.48
C LEU A 140 -12.45 -35.00 -52.10
N GLU A 141 -13.11 -36.04 -51.58
CA GLU A 141 -12.48 -37.33 -51.25
C GLU A 141 -11.81 -38.00 -52.47
N HIS A 142 -12.33 -37.76 -53.68
CA HIS A 142 -11.80 -38.34 -54.92
C HIS A 142 -10.51 -37.69 -55.41
N ILE A 143 -10.07 -36.61 -54.75
CA ILE A 143 -8.79 -35.96 -55.04
C ILE A 143 -7.62 -36.80 -54.50
N ALA A 144 -7.86 -37.70 -53.53
CA ALA A 144 -6.85 -38.64 -53.07
C ALA A 144 -6.29 -39.46 -54.27
N GLY A 145 -4.97 -39.44 -54.42
CA GLY A 145 -4.23 -40.10 -55.50
C GLY A 145 -4.19 -39.33 -56.83
N GLN A 146 -4.65 -38.07 -56.87
CA GLN A 146 -4.67 -37.23 -58.08
C GLN A 146 -3.55 -36.18 -58.07
N HIS A 147 -3.28 -35.57 -59.24
CA HIS A 147 -2.37 -34.45 -59.40
C HIS A 147 -3.11 -33.13 -59.17
N LEU A 148 -2.81 -32.44 -58.07
CA LEU A 148 -3.43 -31.17 -57.70
C LEU A 148 -2.48 -30.00 -57.96
N PHE A 149 -2.98 -28.97 -58.66
CA PHE A 149 -2.24 -27.73 -58.85
C PHE A 149 -2.79 -26.62 -57.94
N ALA A 150 -1.89 -25.87 -57.34
CA ALA A 150 -2.19 -24.72 -56.50
C ALA A 150 -1.30 -23.55 -56.89
N VAL A 151 -1.60 -22.36 -56.37
CA VAL A 151 -0.84 -21.16 -56.75
C VAL A 151 0.50 -21.10 -56.04
N GLN A 152 0.50 -20.84 -54.74
CA GLN A 152 1.71 -20.80 -53.91
C GLN A 152 1.34 -21.22 -52.50
N GLU A 153 2.30 -21.76 -51.77
CA GLU A 153 2.08 -22.30 -50.42
C GLU A 153 1.53 -21.24 -49.45
N GLY A 154 1.97 -19.98 -49.56
CA GLY A 154 1.44 -18.88 -48.74
C GLY A 154 0.09 -18.29 -49.17
N SER A 155 -0.54 -18.78 -50.23
CA SER A 155 -1.78 -18.18 -50.76
C SER A 155 -3.01 -18.58 -49.95
N LEU A 156 -3.65 -17.61 -49.29
CA LEU A 156 -4.83 -17.89 -48.47
C LEU A 156 -6.00 -18.48 -49.30
N GLY A 157 -6.42 -17.77 -50.35
CA GLY A 157 -7.53 -18.21 -51.22
C GLY A 157 -7.11 -19.20 -52.31
N GLY A 158 -5.82 -19.26 -52.65
CA GLY A 158 -5.30 -20.17 -53.67
C GLY A 158 -4.85 -21.52 -53.13
N TRP A 159 -4.50 -21.62 -51.85
CA TRP A 159 -4.04 -22.87 -51.25
C TRP A 159 -4.63 -23.12 -49.87
N HIS A 160 -4.37 -22.29 -48.86
CA HIS A 160 -4.73 -22.61 -47.46
C HIS A 160 -6.21 -22.95 -47.27
N ALA A 161 -7.12 -22.18 -47.88
CA ALA A 161 -8.55 -22.46 -47.80
C ALA A 161 -8.92 -23.81 -48.45
N GLY A 162 -8.27 -24.16 -49.57
CA GLY A 162 -8.46 -25.45 -50.24
C GLY A 162 -7.82 -26.61 -49.47
N HIS A 163 -6.65 -26.40 -48.89
CA HIS A 163 -5.96 -27.37 -48.03
C HIS A 163 -6.84 -27.75 -46.83
N GLU A 164 -7.46 -26.77 -46.16
CA GLU A 164 -8.41 -27.07 -45.10
C GLU A 164 -9.64 -27.85 -45.61
N ALA A 165 -10.22 -27.46 -46.74
CA ALA A 165 -11.39 -28.16 -47.28
C ALA A 165 -11.08 -29.63 -47.62
N LEU A 166 -9.86 -29.92 -48.11
CA LEU A 166 -9.39 -31.29 -48.33
C LEU A 166 -9.25 -32.06 -47.02
N LEU A 167 -8.64 -31.45 -45.99
CA LEU A 167 -8.51 -32.07 -44.67
C LEU A 167 -9.87 -32.32 -44.00
N ASP A 168 -10.82 -31.40 -44.17
CA ASP A 168 -12.20 -31.57 -43.67
C ASP A 168 -12.94 -32.70 -44.40
N ALA A 169 -12.61 -32.93 -45.67
CA ALA A 169 -13.06 -34.09 -46.44
C ALA A 169 -12.26 -35.37 -46.14
N GLY A 170 -11.29 -35.33 -45.23
CA GLY A 170 -10.50 -36.50 -44.84
C GLY A 170 -9.39 -36.88 -45.82
N VAL A 171 -8.97 -35.96 -46.69
CA VAL A 171 -7.83 -36.13 -47.60
C VAL A 171 -6.67 -35.28 -47.09
N ASP A 172 -5.57 -35.90 -46.65
CA ASP A 172 -4.33 -35.17 -46.33
C ASP A 172 -3.54 -34.87 -47.61
N PRO A 173 -3.43 -33.60 -48.03
CA PRO A 173 -2.77 -33.29 -49.29
C PRO A 173 -1.28 -33.61 -49.32
N ARG A 174 -0.64 -33.76 -48.15
CA ARG A 174 0.79 -34.06 -48.05
C ARG A 174 1.09 -35.56 -48.16
N GLU A 175 0.13 -36.41 -47.83
CA GLU A 175 0.33 -37.87 -47.80
C GLU A 175 -0.43 -38.60 -48.91
N GLU A 176 -1.60 -38.09 -49.31
CA GLU A 176 -2.55 -38.84 -50.12
C GLU A 176 -2.65 -38.39 -51.57
N LEU A 177 -2.08 -37.22 -51.95
CA LEU A 177 -2.02 -36.81 -53.35
C LEU A 177 -0.95 -37.59 -54.12
N ALA A 178 -1.18 -37.82 -55.42
CA ALA A 178 -0.13 -38.35 -56.28
C ALA A 178 0.96 -37.29 -56.54
N GLU A 179 0.55 -36.03 -56.74
CA GLU A 179 1.46 -34.89 -56.87
C GLU A 179 0.76 -33.59 -56.49
N LEU A 180 1.45 -32.70 -55.77
CA LEU A 180 1.02 -31.32 -55.50
C LEU A 180 2.03 -30.36 -56.15
N THR A 181 1.58 -29.51 -57.06
CA THR A 181 2.44 -28.53 -57.75
C THR A 181 1.97 -27.10 -57.53
N PHE A 182 2.90 -26.22 -57.16
CA PHE A 182 2.66 -24.79 -57.04
C PHE A 182 3.10 -24.05 -58.33
N THR A 183 2.21 -23.28 -58.94
CA THR A 183 2.46 -22.57 -60.22
C THR A 183 2.99 -21.14 -60.08
N ASP A 184 3.09 -20.66 -58.85
CA ASP A 184 3.18 -19.26 -58.46
C ASP A 184 2.03 -18.39 -59.01
N MET A 185 1.99 -17.12 -58.63
CA MET A 185 1.05 -16.15 -59.20
C MET A 185 1.32 -15.93 -60.70
N PRO A 186 0.28 -15.68 -61.53
CA PRO A 186 -1.14 -15.54 -61.20
C PRO A 186 -1.92 -16.87 -61.17
N HIS A 187 -3.11 -16.85 -60.56
CA HIS A 187 -4.03 -18.00 -60.47
C HIS A 187 -4.39 -18.63 -61.82
N ASP A 188 -4.38 -17.84 -62.89
CA ASP A 188 -4.71 -18.25 -64.26
C ASP A 188 -3.90 -19.49 -64.71
N ARG A 189 -2.64 -19.60 -64.26
CA ARG A 189 -1.75 -20.74 -64.57
C ARG A 189 -2.25 -22.08 -64.05
N VAL A 190 -2.94 -22.08 -62.89
CA VAL A 190 -3.54 -23.29 -62.31
C VAL A 190 -4.71 -23.74 -63.18
N VAL A 191 -5.55 -22.80 -63.62
CA VAL A 191 -6.72 -23.07 -64.48
C VAL A 191 -6.27 -23.62 -65.83
N GLU A 192 -5.29 -22.99 -66.47
CA GLU A 192 -4.68 -23.47 -67.71
C GLU A 192 -4.10 -24.88 -67.56
N ALA A 193 -3.46 -25.20 -66.43
CA ALA A 193 -2.90 -26.53 -66.18
C ALA A 193 -3.96 -27.64 -66.09
N VAL A 194 -5.11 -27.35 -65.48
CA VAL A 194 -6.23 -28.28 -65.40
C VAL A 194 -6.87 -28.48 -66.77
N LEU A 195 -7.10 -27.40 -67.53
CA LEU A 195 -7.65 -27.46 -68.89
C LEU A 195 -6.74 -28.27 -69.83
N ASP A 196 -5.43 -28.02 -69.78
CA ASP A 196 -4.41 -28.74 -70.57
C ASP A 196 -4.25 -30.22 -70.16
N GLY A 197 -4.82 -30.64 -69.03
CA GLY A 197 -4.65 -31.99 -68.48
C GLY A 197 -3.29 -32.25 -67.85
N ARG A 198 -2.54 -31.20 -67.53
CA ARG A 198 -1.30 -31.28 -66.74
C ARG A 198 -1.59 -31.51 -65.26
N ALA A 199 -2.78 -31.12 -64.81
CA ALA A 199 -3.31 -31.35 -63.48
C ALA A 199 -4.68 -32.02 -63.57
N ASP A 200 -4.99 -32.88 -62.61
CA ASP A 200 -6.29 -33.53 -62.50
C ASP A 200 -7.32 -32.64 -61.80
N ALA A 201 -6.85 -31.81 -60.87
CA ALA A 201 -7.66 -30.79 -60.17
C ALA A 201 -6.81 -29.54 -59.88
N GLY A 202 -7.48 -28.44 -59.57
CA GLY A 202 -6.85 -27.17 -59.21
C GLY A 202 -7.54 -26.47 -58.06
N THR A 203 -6.78 -25.64 -57.33
CA THR A 203 -7.31 -24.72 -56.31
C THR A 203 -6.95 -23.27 -56.62
N VAL A 204 -7.96 -22.41 -56.67
CA VAL A 204 -7.83 -20.97 -56.97
C VAL A 204 -8.78 -20.14 -56.12
N ARG A 205 -8.56 -18.82 -56.09
CA ARG A 205 -9.45 -17.87 -55.41
C ARG A 205 -10.79 -17.76 -56.15
N THR A 206 -11.87 -17.56 -55.40
CA THR A 206 -13.22 -17.24 -55.95
C THR A 206 -13.18 -16.04 -56.90
N GLY A 207 -13.92 -16.09 -58.00
CA GLY A 207 -13.96 -15.04 -59.03
C GLY A 207 -12.85 -15.13 -60.10
N VAL A 208 -11.89 -16.06 -59.96
CA VAL A 208 -10.88 -16.32 -61.01
C VAL A 208 -11.51 -17.08 -62.18
N LEU A 209 -12.23 -18.17 -61.91
CA LEU A 209 -12.88 -18.97 -62.95
C LEU A 209 -13.91 -18.13 -63.73
N ASP A 210 -14.73 -17.36 -63.02
CA ASP A 210 -15.77 -16.49 -63.61
C ASP A 210 -15.16 -15.44 -64.54
N ARG A 211 -14.07 -14.80 -64.10
CA ARG A 211 -13.34 -13.80 -64.89
C ARG A 211 -12.73 -14.40 -66.15
N MET A 212 -12.13 -15.59 -66.03
CA MET A 212 -11.52 -16.29 -67.17
C MET A 212 -12.57 -16.78 -68.16
N ALA A 213 -13.70 -17.31 -67.68
CA ALA A 213 -14.84 -17.68 -68.51
C ALA A 213 -15.43 -16.45 -69.23
N GLY A 214 -15.62 -15.34 -68.51
CA GLY A 214 -16.10 -14.07 -69.09
C GLY A 214 -15.13 -13.46 -70.11
N ALA A 215 -13.84 -13.73 -70.00
CA ALA A 215 -12.82 -13.37 -70.97
C ALA A 215 -12.71 -14.35 -72.16
N GLY A 216 -13.50 -15.42 -72.18
CA GLY A 216 -13.52 -16.43 -73.24
C GLY A 216 -12.36 -17.42 -73.20
N ALA A 217 -11.75 -17.65 -72.03
CA ALA A 217 -10.64 -18.59 -71.90
C ALA A 217 -11.07 -20.07 -72.03
N PHE A 218 -12.33 -20.39 -71.72
CA PHE A 218 -12.95 -21.72 -71.86
C PHE A 218 -14.48 -21.58 -71.91
N GLU A 219 -15.19 -22.57 -72.45
CA GLU A 219 -16.65 -22.56 -72.54
C GLU A 219 -17.33 -22.92 -71.19
N PRO A 220 -18.52 -22.36 -70.89
CA PRO A 220 -19.28 -22.74 -69.70
C PRO A 220 -19.53 -24.24 -69.63
N GLY A 221 -19.10 -24.88 -68.53
CA GLY A 221 -19.24 -26.32 -68.31
C GLY A 221 -18.04 -27.16 -68.73
N GLU A 222 -16.93 -26.58 -69.20
CA GLU A 222 -15.66 -27.31 -69.37
C GLU A 222 -15.00 -27.68 -68.03
N LEU A 223 -15.25 -26.88 -66.99
CA LEU A 223 -14.76 -27.10 -65.63
C LEU A 223 -15.95 -27.33 -64.68
N ARG A 224 -15.69 -28.12 -63.64
CA ARG A 224 -16.64 -28.43 -62.55
C ARG A 224 -16.03 -28.01 -61.22
N VAL A 225 -16.74 -27.17 -60.48
CA VAL A 225 -16.43 -26.91 -59.07
C VAL A 225 -16.85 -28.11 -58.23
N LEU A 226 -15.95 -28.56 -57.36
CA LEU A 226 -16.18 -29.69 -56.47
C LEU A 226 -16.88 -29.19 -55.21
N GLU A 227 -17.99 -29.87 -54.87
CA GLU A 227 -18.86 -29.56 -53.73
C GLU A 227 -19.18 -28.05 -53.59
N PRO A 228 -19.77 -27.44 -54.64
CA PRO A 228 -20.04 -26.01 -54.65
C PRO A 228 -21.01 -25.64 -53.54
N ARG A 229 -20.71 -24.54 -52.85
CA ARG A 229 -21.53 -23.95 -51.80
C ARG A 229 -22.15 -22.66 -52.32
N ASP A 230 -23.45 -22.50 -52.09
CA ASP A 230 -24.15 -21.25 -52.31
C ASP A 230 -24.30 -20.51 -50.97
N THR A 231 -23.66 -19.34 -50.87
CA THR A 231 -23.75 -18.50 -49.68
C THR A 231 -24.58 -17.27 -50.01
N PRO A 232 -25.70 -17.01 -49.29
CA PRO A 232 -26.53 -15.84 -49.53
C PRO A 232 -25.72 -14.53 -49.51
N GLY A 233 -25.79 -13.76 -50.59
CA GLY A 233 -25.10 -12.47 -50.71
C GLY A 233 -23.63 -12.56 -51.14
N PHE A 234 -23.14 -13.74 -51.54
CA PHE A 234 -21.82 -13.90 -52.15
C PHE A 234 -21.98 -14.34 -53.63
N PRO A 235 -21.36 -13.66 -54.60
CA PRO A 235 -21.70 -13.83 -56.01
C PRO A 235 -21.04 -15.03 -56.71
N PHE A 236 -20.06 -15.69 -56.08
CA PHE A 236 -19.28 -16.76 -56.71
C PHE A 236 -19.57 -18.12 -56.07
N GLU A 237 -19.49 -19.19 -56.88
CA GLU A 237 -19.37 -20.55 -56.33
C GLU A 237 -18.06 -20.68 -55.56
N HIS A 238 -18.11 -21.39 -54.43
CA HIS A 238 -16.94 -21.65 -53.61
C HIS A 238 -17.02 -23.02 -52.96
N THR A 239 -15.85 -23.60 -52.69
CA THR A 239 -15.73 -24.89 -52.00
C THR A 239 -15.44 -24.68 -50.51
N THR A 240 -14.74 -23.60 -50.17
CA THR A 240 -14.10 -23.43 -48.87
C THR A 240 -14.94 -22.59 -47.90
N ARG A 241 -14.38 -22.23 -46.74
CA ARG A 241 -14.90 -21.12 -45.93
C ARG A 241 -14.60 -19.77 -46.62
N LEU A 242 -15.35 -18.74 -46.23
CA LEU A 242 -15.17 -17.37 -46.71
C LEU A 242 -14.41 -16.52 -45.67
N PHE A 243 -13.57 -15.62 -46.15
CA PHE A 243 -12.64 -14.80 -45.37
C PHE A 243 -12.77 -13.32 -45.74
N PRO A 244 -12.48 -12.38 -44.82
CA PRO A 244 -12.50 -10.95 -45.12
C PRO A 244 -11.43 -10.58 -46.14
N GLU A 245 -11.73 -9.55 -46.94
CA GLU A 245 -10.84 -8.94 -47.94
C GLU A 245 -9.60 -8.26 -47.32
N TRP A 246 -8.80 -7.57 -48.13
CA TRP A 246 -7.53 -6.98 -47.71
C TRP A 246 -7.73 -5.86 -46.67
N PRO A 247 -6.98 -5.87 -45.55
CA PRO A 247 -7.03 -4.80 -44.57
C PRO A 247 -6.15 -3.61 -44.98
N PHE A 248 -6.63 -2.41 -44.70
CA PHE A 248 -5.78 -1.22 -44.61
C PHE A 248 -5.37 -1.04 -43.15
N SER A 249 -4.08 -1.04 -42.88
CA SER A 249 -3.54 -1.11 -41.51
C SER A 249 -2.55 0.01 -41.24
N ARG A 250 -2.45 0.44 -39.98
CA ARG A 250 -1.42 1.38 -39.51
C ARG A 250 -0.22 0.63 -38.92
N MET A 251 0.95 1.19 -39.14
CA MET A 251 2.15 0.86 -38.38
C MET A 251 2.05 1.42 -36.96
N GLU A 252 2.79 0.82 -36.02
CA GLU A 252 2.76 1.24 -34.62
C GLU A 252 3.25 2.69 -34.44
N HIS A 253 4.28 3.08 -35.19
CA HIS A 253 4.87 4.42 -35.16
C HIS A 253 4.01 5.50 -35.84
N ALA A 254 3.00 5.12 -36.64
CA ALA A 254 2.17 6.07 -37.36
C ALA A 254 1.26 6.83 -36.39
N ASP A 255 1.15 8.15 -36.59
CA ASP A 255 0.37 9.05 -35.73
C ASP A 255 -1.09 8.61 -35.58
N GLU A 256 -1.57 8.54 -34.33
CA GLU A 256 -2.89 8.00 -34.01
C GLU A 256 -4.03 8.92 -34.47
N ALA A 257 -3.85 10.25 -34.37
CA ALA A 257 -4.85 11.21 -34.82
C ALA A 257 -4.99 11.17 -36.35
N LEU A 258 -3.87 11.06 -37.05
CA LEU A 258 -3.83 10.86 -38.49
C LEU A 258 -4.48 9.53 -38.88
N ALA A 259 -4.19 8.44 -38.19
CA ALA A 259 -4.80 7.13 -38.46
C ALA A 259 -6.32 7.14 -38.29
N ASN A 260 -6.84 7.85 -37.28
CA ASN A 260 -8.28 8.02 -37.09
C ASN A 260 -8.91 8.82 -38.24
N ALA A 261 -8.27 9.92 -38.67
CA ALA A 261 -8.76 10.72 -39.79
C ALA A 261 -8.74 9.94 -41.12
N VAL A 262 -7.68 9.16 -41.37
CA VAL A 262 -7.59 8.24 -42.53
C VAL A 262 -8.70 7.20 -42.49
N THR A 263 -8.99 6.63 -41.31
CA THR A 263 -10.08 5.65 -41.15
C THR A 263 -11.43 6.27 -41.53
N VAL A 264 -11.73 7.46 -41.01
CA VAL A 264 -12.98 8.18 -41.33
C VAL A 264 -13.05 8.48 -42.83
N ALA A 265 -11.98 9.01 -43.43
CA ALA A 265 -11.94 9.32 -44.85
C ALA A 265 -12.19 8.07 -45.73
N LEU A 266 -11.55 6.93 -45.41
CA LEU A 266 -11.79 5.69 -46.16
C LEU A 266 -13.25 5.21 -46.04
N LEU A 267 -13.85 5.31 -44.86
CA LEU A 267 -15.24 4.91 -44.63
C LEU A 267 -16.28 5.85 -45.28
N GLU A 268 -15.95 7.14 -45.42
CA GLU A 268 -16.82 8.16 -46.01
C GLU A 268 -16.59 8.36 -47.51
N MET A 269 -15.71 7.57 -48.13
CA MET A 269 -15.43 7.67 -49.56
C MET A 269 -16.73 7.54 -50.38
N PRO A 270 -17.05 8.51 -51.26
CA PRO A 270 -18.26 8.47 -52.06
C PRO A 270 -18.33 7.22 -52.96
N GLU A 271 -19.52 6.62 -53.08
CA GLU A 271 -19.75 5.51 -54.01
C GLU A 271 -19.39 5.92 -55.45
N GLY A 272 -18.61 5.09 -56.14
CA GLY A 272 -18.17 5.36 -57.52
C GLY A 272 -17.10 6.46 -57.64
N HIS A 273 -16.42 6.83 -56.55
CA HIS A 273 -15.29 7.75 -56.60
C HIS A 273 -14.22 7.27 -57.61
N PRO A 274 -13.56 8.16 -58.39
CA PRO A 274 -12.56 7.75 -59.38
C PRO A 274 -11.45 6.85 -58.82
N ALA A 275 -11.10 7.02 -57.54
CA ALA A 275 -10.14 6.15 -56.84
C ALA A 275 -10.61 4.70 -56.73
N SER A 276 -11.90 4.48 -56.43
CA SER A 276 -12.51 3.15 -56.35
C SER A 276 -12.58 2.47 -57.72
N GLY A 277 -12.88 3.24 -58.77
CA GLY A 277 -12.87 2.75 -60.15
C GLY A 277 -11.48 2.36 -60.65
N ALA A 278 -10.47 3.20 -60.39
CA ALA A 278 -9.08 2.90 -60.73
C ALA A 278 -8.53 1.71 -59.94
N GLY A 279 -8.89 1.61 -58.65
CA GLY A 279 -8.48 0.55 -57.74
C GLY A 279 -9.27 -0.76 -57.89
N GLU A 280 -10.30 -0.79 -58.74
CA GLU A 280 -11.26 -1.90 -58.91
C GLU A 280 -11.87 -2.41 -57.58
N TYR A 281 -12.23 -1.49 -56.69
CA TYR A 281 -12.90 -1.79 -55.42
C TYR A 281 -14.19 -0.99 -55.29
N PHE A 282 -15.11 -1.45 -54.44
CA PHE A 282 -16.40 -0.79 -54.20
C PHE A 282 -16.29 0.30 -53.13
N GLY A 283 -15.54 0.03 -52.06
CA GLY A 283 -15.33 0.98 -50.97
C GLY A 283 -14.59 0.32 -49.80
N TRP A 284 -14.79 0.85 -48.60
CA TRP A 284 -14.18 0.36 -47.36
C TRP A 284 -15.23 0.10 -46.29
N ALA A 285 -15.01 -0.92 -45.47
CA ALA A 285 -15.84 -1.26 -44.32
C ALA A 285 -15.07 -1.06 -43.02
N ALA A 286 -15.81 -0.92 -41.93
CA ALA A 286 -15.24 -1.09 -40.59
C ALA A 286 -14.48 -2.43 -40.52
N PRO A 287 -13.35 -2.50 -39.78
CA PRO A 287 -12.46 -3.65 -39.83
C PRO A 287 -13.21 -4.92 -39.43
N LEU A 288 -13.21 -5.89 -40.35
CA LEU A 288 -13.83 -7.19 -40.12
C LEU A 288 -12.97 -8.05 -39.18
N SER A 289 -13.53 -9.14 -38.67
CA SER A 289 -12.78 -10.08 -37.83
C SER A 289 -11.89 -10.99 -38.68
N TYR A 290 -10.60 -11.03 -38.37
CA TYR A 290 -9.62 -11.90 -39.02
C TYR A 290 -9.35 -13.18 -38.21
N ALA A 291 -10.06 -13.38 -37.09
CA ALA A 291 -9.94 -14.59 -36.26
C ALA A 291 -10.06 -15.90 -37.06
N PRO A 292 -10.98 -16.05 -38.04
CA PRO A 292 -11.06 -17.28 -38.84
C PRO A 292 -9.78 -17.61 -39.63
N ILE A 293 -8.94 -16.62 -39.90
CA ILE A 293 -7.67 -16.78 -40.62
C ILE A 293 -6.59 -17.27 -39.65
N HIS A 294 -6.54 -16.73 -38.42
CA HIS A 294 -5.67 -17.25 -37.38
C HIS A 294 -6.00 -18.71 -37.08
N ASP A 295 -7.28 -19.04 -36.91
CA ASP A 295 -7.74 -20.41 -36.69
C ASP A 295 -7.31 -21.34 -37.83
N LEU A 296 -7.45 -20.88 -39.08
CA LEU A 296 -7.02 -21.62 -40.26
C LEU A 296 -5.50 -21.85 -40.28
N LEU A 297 -4.70 -20.79 -40.14
CA LEU A 297 -3.24 -20.88 -40.22
C LEU A 297 -2.67 -21.71 -39.06
N GLU A 298 -3.24 -21.60 -37.86
CA GLU A 298 -2.87 -22.43 -36.70
C GLU A 298 -3.22 -23.91 -36.94
N ARG A 299 -4.41 -24.19 -37.45
CA ARG A 299 -4.84 -25.55 -37.76
C ARG A 299 -3.95 -26.21 -38.81
N LEU A 300 -3.55 -25.47 -39.83
CA LEU A 300 -2.66 -25.93 -40.90
C LEU A 300 -1.18 -25.96 -40.48
N GLY A 301 -0.82 -25.36 -39.34
CA GLY A 301 0.58 -25.17 -38.95
C GLY A 301 1.36 -24.34 -39.97
N ALA A 302 0.73 -23.34 -40.57
CA ALA A 302 1.31 -22.42 -41.54
C ALA A 302 1.80 -21.14 -40.82
N PRO A 303 2.78 -20.39 -41.38
CA PRO A 303 3.26 -19.13 -40.79
C PRO A 303 2.11 -18.18 -40.42
N PRO A 304 2.13 -17.58 -39.21
CA PRO A 304 3.20 -17.59 -38.20
C PRO A 304 3.19 -18.78 -37.22
N TYR A 305 2.29 -19.75 -37.40
CA TYR A 305 2.02 -20.85 -36.46
C TYR A 305 2.75 -22.16 -36.81
N GLU A 306 3.86 -22.09 -37.53
CA GLU A 306 4.61 -23.27 -37.95
C GLU A 306 5.00 -24.15 -36.75
N ARG A 307 4.50 -25.39 -36.74
CA ARG A 307 5.03 -26.44 -35.87
C ARG A 307 6.28 -26.99 -36.53
N ASN A 308 7.44 -26.66 -35.98
CA ASN A 308 8.74 -27.11 -36.47
C ASN A 308 8.77 -28.67 -36.60
N PRO A 309 8.76 -29.25 -37.82
CA PRO A 309 8.71 -30.71 -38.01
C PRO A 309 10.07 -31.39 -37.74
N ALA A 310 11.10 -30.64 -37.36
CA ALA A 310 12.49 -31.09 -37.29
C ALA A 310 12.80 -32.15 -36.21
N LEU A 311 11.80 -32.83 -35.64
CA LEU A 311 11.99 -33.84 -34.62
C LEU A 311 11.00 -35.02 -34.80
N ASP A 312 11.02 -35.70 -35.96
CA ASP A 312 10.60 -37.11 -36.01
C ASP A 312 11.82 -38.06 -36.11
N PRO A 313 12.31 -38.58 -34.99
CA PRO A 313 13.49 -39.46 -34.94
C PRO A 313 13.26 -40.82 -35.63
N LEU A 314 12.01 -41.26 -35.78
CA LEU A 314 11.68 -42.59 -36.29
C LEU A 314 11.92 -42.71 -37.79
N LEU A 315 11.60 -41.65 -38.55
CA LEU A 315 11.77 -41.63 -40.01
C LEU A 315 13.26 -41.64 -40.38
N TYR A 316 14.07 -40.80 -39.73
CA TYR A 316 15.51 -40.70 -39.99
C TYR A 316 16.29 -41.97 -39.60
N TRP A 317 15.89 -42.63 -38.50
CA TRP A 317 16.47 -43.90 -38.06
C TRP A 317 16.31 -45.02 -39.09
N ARG A 318 15.15 -45.09 -39.75
CA ARG A 318 14.80 -46.16 -40.69
C ARG A 318 15.65 -46.12 -41.96
N GLU A 319 15.97 -44.94 -42.46
CA GLU A 319 16.72 -44.77 -43.71
C GLU A 319 18.23 -44.85 -43.51
N ASN A 320 18.75 -44.49 -42.33
CA ASN A 320 20.19 -44.30 -42.12
C ASN A 320 20.76 -44.95 -40.84
N PRO A 321 20.54 -46.25 -40.56
CA PRO A 321 20.82 -46.86 -39.25
C PRO A 321 22.31 -46.90 -38.86
N ALA A 322 23.23 -47.06 -39.81
CA ALA A 322 24.66 -47.07 -39.51
C ALA A 322 25.18 -45.66 -39.16
N VAL A 323 24.66 -44.64 -39.86
CA VAL A 323 24.98 -43.24 -39.62
C VAL A 323 24.34 -42.78 -38.31
N THR A 324 23.10 -43.18 -38.02
CA THR A 324 22.46 -42.87 -36.74
C THR A 324 23.17 -43.55 -35.57
N ILE A 325 23.61 -44.81 -35.68
CA ILE A 325 24.39 -45.48 -34.62
C ILE A 325 25.76 -44.81 -34.43
N ALA A 326 26.47 -44.48 -35.51
CA ALA A 326 27.77 -43.79 -35.42
C ALA A 326 27.62 -42.38 -34.85
N LEU A 327 26.57 -41.66 -35.24
CA LEU A 327 26.20 -40.37 -34.66
C LEU A 327 25.79 -40.52 -33.21
N LEU A 328 25.03 -41.55 -32.82
CA LEU A 328 24.64 -41.80 -31.43
C LEU A 328 25.85 -42.15 -30.57
N LEU A 329 26.77 -42.99 -31.04
CA LEU A 329 28.02 -43.32 -30.34
C LEU A 329 28.97 -42.13 -30.28
N GLY A 330 29.07 -41.36 -31.38
CA GLY A 330 29.82 -40.11 -31.44
C GLY A 330 29.24 -39.07 -30.50
N LEU A 331 27.92 -38.97 -30.43
CA LEU A 331 27.16 -38.12 -29.53
C LEU A 331 27.31 -38.61 -28.09
N LEU A 332 27.36 -39.91 -27.83
CA LEU A 332 27.59 -40.48 -26.49
C LEU A 332 29.03 -40.22 -26.02
N ALA A 333 30.02 -40.33 -26.92
CA ALA A 333 31.41 -40.02 -26.62
C ALA A 333 31.63 -38.51 -26.45
N LEU A 334 31.01 -37.69 -27.30
CA LEU A 334 30.96 -36.24 -27.16
C LEU A 334 30.21 -35.83 -25.90
N MET A 335 29.09 -36.45 -25.56
CA MET A 335 28.36 -36.21 -24.33
C MET A 335 29.16 -36.67 -23.13
N ALA A 336 29.87 -37.80 -23.16
CA ALA A 336 30.72 -38.24 -22.07
C ALA A 336 31.92 -37.29 -21.90
N ALA A 337 32.56 -36.87 -22.98
CA ALA A 337 33.66 -35.91 -22.97
C ALA A 337 33.18 -34.50 -22.55
N ALA A 338 32.02 -34.08 -23.03
CA ALA A 338 31.35 -32.84 -22.65
C ALA A 338 30.88 -32.90 -21.22
N THR A 339 30.42 -34.04 -20.70
CA THR A 339 30.02 -34.23 -19.29
C THR A 339 31.24 -34.25 -18.40
N MET A 340 32.33 -34.89 -18.80
CA MET A 340 33.60 -34.82 -18.08
C MET A 340 34.19 -33.42 -18.11
N ARG A 341 34.13 -32.72 -19.25
CA ARG A 341 34.56 -31.32 -19.39
C ARG A 341 33.64 -30.38 -18.63
N TYR A 342 32.34 -30.61 -18.65
CA TYR A 342 31.32 -29.89 -17.90
C TYR A 342 31.47 -30.14 -16.41
N HIS A 343 31.81 -31.34 -15.96
CA HIS A 343 32.10 -31.61 -14.55
C HIS A 343 33.45 -31.06 -14.12
N ARG A 344 34.47 -31.03 -14.99
CA ARG A 344 35.73 -30.36 -14.68
C ARG A 344 35.54 -28.84 -14.63
N ILE A 345 34.95 -28.26 -15.67
CA ILE A 345 34.62 -26.83 -15.73
C ILE A 345 33.65 -26.49 -14.62
N ASN A 346 32.56 -27.21 -14.35
CA ASN A 346 31.69 -26.91 -13.21
C ASN A 346 32.34 -27.17 -11.86
N ARG A 347 33.35 -28.02 -11.74
CA ARG A 347 34.12 -28.09 -10.49
C ARG A 347 35.06 -26.90 -10.35
N ASP A 348 35.68 -26.45 -11.43
CA ASP A 348 36.66 -25.36 -11.41
C ASP A 348 35.98 -23.99 -11.43
N LEU A 349 35.03 -23.77 -12.35
CA LEU A 349 34.02 -22.70 -12.32
C LEU A 349 33.17 -22.79 -11.06
N GLY A 350 32.82 -23.97 -10.55
CA GLY A 350 32.13 -24.09 -9.26
C GLY A 350 32.99 -23.57 -8.13
N ARG A 351 34.29 -23.90 -8.10
CA ARG A 351 35.22 -23.34 -7.10
C ARG A 351 35.49 -21.87 -7.31
N GLU A 352 35.62 -21.39 -8.55
CA GLU A 352 35.93 -19.99 -8.85
C GLU A 352 34.69 -19.09 -8.71
N VAL A 353 33.52 -19.54 -9.16
CA VAL A 353 32.23 -18.89 -8.89
C VAL A 353 31.92 -18.96 -7.42
N GLN A 354 32.22 -20.06 -6.73
CA GLN A 354 32.02 -20.09 -5.28
C GLN A 354 33.00 -19.16 -4.58
N GLN A 355 34.27 -19.08 -4.99
CA GLN A 355 35.23 -18.13 -4.40
C GLN A 355 34.94 -16.67 -4.75
N ARG A 356 34.52 -16.38 -5.99
CA ARG A 356 34.13 -15.03 -6.44
C ARG A 356 32.79 -14.64 -5.87
N ARG A 357 31.79 -15.52 -5.85
CA ARG A 357 30.53 -15.27 -5.15
C ARG A 357 30.76 -15.17 -3.66
N GLU A 358 31.63 -15.96 -3.04
CA GLU A 358 31.93 -15.79 -1.62
C GLU A 358 32.71 -14.51 -1.36
N ALA A 359 33.59 -14.06 -2.25
CA ALA A 359 34.31 -12.80 -2.13
C ALA A 359 33.44 -11.58 -2.43
N GLU A 360 32.59 -11.62 -3.46
CA GLU A 360 31.61 -10.58 -3.80
C GLU A 360 30.45 -10.58 -2.81
N THR A 361 29.98 -11.74 -2.37
CA THR A 361 28.98 -11.80 -1.30
C THR A 361 29.61 -11.36 -0.01
N ARG A 362 30.87 -11.69 0.32
CA ARG A 362 31.54 -11.11 1.49
C ARG A 362 31.75 -9.62 1.33
N LEU A 363 32.19 -9.11 0.19
CA LEU A 363 32.43 -7.69 -0.02
C LEU A 363 31.12 -6.91 -0.03
N ARG A 364 30.11 -7.33 -0.80
CA ARG A 364 28.78 -6.73 -0.79
C ARG A 364 28.10 -6.91 0.54
N ARG A 365 28.25 -8.04 1.23
CA ARG A 365 27.73 -8.21 2.59
C ARG A 365 28.49 -7.33 3.56
N HIS A 366 29.78 -7.07 3.37
CA HIS A 366 30.54 -6.20 4.25
C HIS A 366 30.27 -4.72 3.96
N GLU A 367 30.13 -4.33 2.69
CA GLU A 367 29.73 -3.00 2.25
C GLU A 367 28.26 -2.72 2.59
N ALA A 368 27.37 -3.70 2.40
CA ALA A 368 25.99 -3.61 2.86
C ALA A 368 25.93 -3.64 4.38
N GLU A 369 26.70 -4.47 5.09
CA GLU A 369 26.76 -4.43 6.56
C GLU A 369 27.33 -3.10 7.04
N LEU A 370 28.31 -2.50 6.36
CA LEU A 370 28.87 -1.19 6.71
C LEU A 370 27.90 -0.05 6.41
N ALA A 371 27.27 -0.06 5.22
CA ALA A 371 26.26 0.92 4.83
C ALA A 371 25.01 0.79 5.70
N HIS A 372 24.57 -0.43 5.97
CA HIS A 372 23.45 -0.75 6.86
C HIS A 372 23.78 -0.35 8.30
N ARG A 373 24.96 -0.67 8.84
CA ARG A 373 25.40 -0.19 10.17
C ARG A 373 25.55 1.33 10.24
N ALA A 374 25.89 2.00 9.14
CA ALA A 374 25.99 3.45 9.08
C ALA A 374 24.60 4.13 8.99
N SER A 375 23.57 3.41 8.51
CA SER A 375 22.24 3.96 8.20
C SER A 375 21.09 3.37 9.02
N HIS A 376 21.34 2.32 9.81
CA HIS A 376 20.37 1.64 10.66
C HIS A 376 20.88 1.50 12.10
N ASP A 377 19.96 1.39 13.04
CA ASP A 377 20.22 1.18 14.46
C ASP A 377 20.66 -0.28 14.70
N PRO A 378 21.78 -0.53 15.42
CA PRO A 378 22.35 -1.87 15.55
C PRO A 378 21.52 -2.85 16.40
N LEU A 379 20.53 -2.37 17.14
CA LEU A 379 19.71 -3.22 18.01
C LEU A 379 18.38 -3.59 17.35
N THR A 380 17.71 -2.64 16.70
CA THR A 380 16.36 -2.78 16.12
C THR A 380 16.35 -2.93 14.61
N ASP A 381 17.47 -2.71 13.93
CA ASP A 381 17.59 -2.76 12.47
C ASP A 381 16.71 -1.75 11.72
N LEU A 382 16.11 -0.79 12.42
CA LEU A 382 15.38 0.32 11.82
C LEU A 382 16.35 1.39 11.32
N PRO A 383 15.98 2.17 10.29
CA PRO A 383 16.68 3.40 9.92
C PRO A 383 17.11 4.23 11.14
N ASN A 384 18.37 4.65 11.16
CA ASN A 384 18.90 5.51 12.19
C ASN A 384 18.68 6.98 11.83
N ARG A 385 19.14 7.88 12.71
CA ARG A 385 19.04 9.35 12.51
C ARG A 385 19.54 9.81 11.14
N VAL A 386 20.64 9.24 10.62
CA VAL A 386 21.22 9.67 9.34
C VAL A 386 20.28 9.35 8.18
N LEU A 387 19.80 8.11 8.10
CA LEU A 387 18.90 7.69 7.02
C LEU A 387 17.53 8.36 7.12
N LEU A 388 17.03 8.53 8.34
CA LEU A 388 15.78 9.25 8.60
C LEU A 388 15.85 10.69 8.08
N THR A 389 16.88 11.46 8.48
CA THR A 389 17.04 12.86 8.03
C THR A 389 17.12 12.94 6.51
N GLN A 390 17.81 12.01 5.85
CA GLN A 390 17.88 11.96 4.39
C GLN A 390 16.49 11.75 3.76
N ARG A 391 15.70 10.80 4.27
CA ARG A 391 14.35 10.51 3.77
C ARG A 391 13.38 11.67 4.04
N MET A 392 13.46 12.29 5.22
CA MET A 392 12.69 13.50 5.54
C MET A 392 12.99 14.63 4.56
N ARG A 393 14.26 14.88 4.22
CA ARG A 393 14.61 15.91 3.21
C ARG A 393 13.98 15.60 1.86
N SER A 394 14.03 14.35 1.42
CA SER A 394 13.41 13.95 0.15
C SER A 394 11.90 14.16 0.18
N ALA A 395 11.22 13.70 1.23
CA ALA A 395 9.78 13.83 1.38
C ALA A 395 9.33 15.31 1.45
N ILE A 396 10.03 16.14 2.22
CA ILE A 396 9.75 17.58 2.31
C ILE A 396 9.90 18.26 0.95
N ASN A 397 10.98 17.96 0.21
CA ASN A 397 11.22 18.56 -1.09
C ASN A 397 10.13 18.18 -2.10
N THR A 398 9.81 16.89 -2.22
CA THR A 398 8.73 16.40 -3.12
C THR A 398 7.38 17.02 -2.73
N SER A 399 7.06 17.02 -1.44
CA SER A 399 5.81 17.59 -0.92
C SER A 399 5.71 19.10 -1.12
N ALA A 400 6.83 19.83 -1.09
CA ALA A 400 6.85 21.27 -1.35
C ALA A 400 6.58 21.62 -2.83
N GLU A 401 6.94 20.72 -3.75
CA GLU A 401 6.67 20.85 -5.19
C GLU A 401 5.23 20.47 -5.55
N ASP A 402 4.72 19.39 -4.97
CA ASP A 402 3.39 18.83 -5.28
C ASP A 402 2.26 19.37 -4.40
N GLY A 403 2.57 20.21 -3.40
CA GLY A 403 1.59 20.78 -2.46
C GLY A 403 1.04 19.79 -1.43
N GLY A 404 1.71 18.65 -1.23
CA GLY A 404 1.36 17.62 -0.25
C GLY A 404 1.68 18.02 1.20
N ARG A 405 1.41 17.13 2.15
CA ARG A 405 1.75 17.28 3.58
C ARG A 405 2.59 16.10 4.06
N VAL A 406 3.56 16.40 4.94
CA VAL A 406 4.40 15.39 5.60
C VAL A 406 4.17 15.45 7.11
N ALA A 407 3.90 14.31 7.74
CA ALA A 407 3.78 14.19 9.19
C ALA A 407 4.97 13.44 9.79
N ILE A 408 5.49 13.97 10.90
CA ILE A 408 6.52 13.35 11.72
C ILE A 408 5.92 13.03 13.08
N LEU A 409 5.92 11.76 13.44
CA LEU A 409 5.43 11.27 14.72
C LEU A 409 6.62 10.77 15.54
N PHE A 410 6.90 11.42 16.66
CA PHE A 410 7.94 11.04 17.63
C PHE A 410 7.32 10.18 18.73
N LEU A 411 7.82 8.97 18.90
CA LEU A 411 7.33 7.98 19.84
C LEU A 411 8.39 7.73 20.91
N ASP A 412 7.96 7.68 22.17
CA ASP A 412 8.78 7.25 23.31
C ASP A 412 8.00 6.22 24.14
N LEU A 413 8.69 5.19 24.65
CA LEU A 413 8.07 4.15 25.46
C LEU A 413 7.92 4.56 26.93
N ASP A 414 6.71 4.45 27.42
CA ASP A 414 6.39 4.84 28.78
C ASP A 414 7.05 3.91 29.80
N ARG A 415 7.82 4.51 30.72
CA ARG A 415 8.50 3.82 31.84
C ARG A 415 9.49 2.72 31.40
N PHE A 416 10.05 2.81 30.20
CA PHE A 416 11.02 1.82 29.71
C PHE A 416 12.27 1.70 30.61
N LYS A 417 12.71 2.79 31.23
CA LYS A 417 13.79 2.76 32.22
C LYS A 417 13.49 1.82 33.40
N THR A 418 12.26 1.81 33.91
CA THR A 418 11.83 0.91 34.98
C THR A 418 11.90 -0.55 34.55
N ILE A 419 11.61 -0.84 33.27
CA ILE A 419 11.76 -2.18 32.68
C ILE A 419 13.24 -2.59 32.68
N ASN A 420 14.14 -1.70 32.25
CA ASN A 420 15.59 -1.96 32.27
C ASN A 420 16.15 -2.15 33.69
N ASP A 421 15.74 -1.30 34.63
CA ASP A 421 16.24 -1.33 36.01
C ASP A 421 15.70 -2.56 36.77
N SER A 422 14.48 -3.01 36.46
CA SER A 422 13.82 -4.12 37.18
C SER A 422 14.06 -5.49 36.55
N LEU A 423 14.12 -5.57 35.21
CA LEU A 423 14.23 -6.83 34.46
C LEU A 423 15.59 -6.98 33.76
N GLY A 424 16.44 -5.96 33.86
CA GLY A 424 17.76 -5.91 33.23
C GLY A 424 17.70 -5.38 31.79
N HIS A 425 18.79 -4.73 31.36
CA HIS A 425 18.93 -4.17 30.02
C HIS A 425 18.69 -5.18 28.89
N GLN A 426 18.98 -6.46 29.12
CA GLN A 426 18.76 -7.51 28.12
C GLN A 426 17.26 -7.70 27.80
N VAL A 427 16.37 -7.53 28.79
CA VAL A 427 14.92 -7.66 28.58
C VAL A 427 14.36 -6.42 27.87
N GLY A 428 14.86 -5.23 28.20
CA GLY A 428 14.49 -4.02 27.47
C GLY A 428 14.95 -4.05 26.01
N ASP A 429 16.15 -4.58 25.75
CA ASP A 429 16.67 -4.78 24.39
C ASP A 429 15.79 -5.75 23.57
N GLU A 430 15.28 -6.83 24.19
CA GLU A 430 14.31 -7.74 23.56
C GLU A 430 12.98 -7.04 23.26
N LEU A 431 12.51 -6.21 24.17
CA LEU A 431 11.25 -5.47 24.01
C LEU A 431 11.32 -4.49 22.83
N LEU A 432 12.40 -3.71 22.75
CA LEU A 432 12.62 -2.76 21.66
C LEU A 432 12.65 -3.43 20.29
N LYS A 433 13.21 -4.65 20.20
CA LYS A 433 13.21 -5.46 18.98
C LYS A 433 11.80 -5.88 18.58
N ILE A 434 11.03 -6.44 19.52
CA ILE A 434 9.65 -6.86 19.23
C ILE A 434 8.78 -5.67 18.84
N LEU A 435 8.98 -4.51 19.48
CA LEU A 435 8.23 -3.32 19.12
C LEU A 435 8.60 -2.84 17.71
N ALA A 436 9.88 -2.78 17.39
CA ALA A 436 10.34 -2.42 16.05
C ALA A 436 9.71 -3.30 14.96
N ASP A 437 9.65 -4.62 15.19
CA ASP A 437 9.02 -5.57 14.28
C ASP A 437 7.51 -5.31 14.16
N ARG A 438 6.82 -5.11 15.28
CA ARG A 438 5.37 -4.83 15.28
C ARG A 438 5.02 -3.55 14.54
N LEU A 439 5.77 -2.47 14.78
CA LEU A 439 5.55 -1.20 14.11
C LEU A 439 5.76 -1.38 12.60
N LYS A 440 6.83 -2.08 12.20
CA LYS A 440 7.12 -2.34 10.79
C LYS A 440 6.03 -3.18 10.08
N ASP A 441 5.48 -4.17 10.77
CA ASP A 441 4.49 -5.09 10.18
C ASP A 441 3.08 -4.51 10.11
N ARG A 442 2.73 -3.63 11.06
CA ARG A 442 1.33 -3.24 11.29
C ARG A 442 1.05 -1.76 11.07
N VAL A 443 2.09 -0.93 11.02
CA VAL A 443 1.95 0.50 10.75
C VAL A 443 2.36 0.75 9.32
N ARG A 444 1.40 1.15 8.49
CA ARG A 444 1.70 1.59 7.13
C ARG A 444 2.32 2.99 7.19
N ALA A 445 3.64 3.05 7.01
CA ALA A 445 4.39 4.29 6.99
C ALA A 445 5.52 4.25 5.96
N ASN A 446 5.92 5.42 5.47
CA ASN A 446 7.03 5.55 4.52
C ASN A 446 8.36 5.20 5.17
N THR A 447 8.54 5.60 6.43
CA THR A 447 9.73 5.26 7.22
C THR A 447 9.41 5.16 8.69
N ILE A 448 9.91 4.12 9.34
CA ILE A 448 9.95 3.99 10.80
C ILE A 448 11.42 3.92 11.16
N ALA A 449 11.87 4.75 12.11
CA ALA A 449 13.26 4.94 12.46
C ALA A 449 13.44 4.87 13.98
N ARG A 450 14.65 4.56 14.44
CA ARG A 450 15.03 4.65 15.86
C ARG A 450 16.19 5.63 16.03
N LEU A 451 16.01 6.61 16.92
CA LEU A 451 17.01 7.65 17.16
C LEU A 451 18.04 7.26 18.22
N GLY A 452 17.64 6.38 19.15
CA GLY A 452 18.43 5.88 20.28
C GLY A 452 17.53 5.64 21.50
N GLY A 453 17.98 4.84 22.46
CA GLY A 453 17.17 4.57 23.66
C GLY A 453 15.80 3.97 23.34
N ASP A 454 14.74 4.53 23.88
CA ASP A 454 13.33 4.17 23.69
C ASP A 454 12.61 5.01 22.63
N GLU A 455 13.34 5.80 21.85
CA GLU A 455 12.78 6.79 20.93
C GLU A 455 12.70 6.29 19.48
N PHE A 456 11.49 6.30 18.92
CA PHE A 456 11.19 5.94 17.53
C PHE A 456 10.57 7.13 16.78
N ILE A 457 10.75 7.19 15.47
CA ILE A 457 10.07 8.16 14.60
C ILE A 457 9.32 7.43 13.50
N VAL A 458 8.09 7.84 13.26
CA VAL A 458 7.30 7.45 12.08
C VAL A 458 7.15 8.66 11.16
N LEU A 459 7.53 8.49 9.89
CA LEU A 459 7.41 9.47 8.82
C LEU A 459 6.29 9.02 7.87
N LEU A 460 5.33 9.90 7.65
CA LEU A 460 4.24 9.75 6.68
C LEU A 460 4.32 10.90 5.68
N ASP A 461 4.43 10.61 4.39
CA ASP A 461 4.52 11.63 3.31
C ASP A 461 3.27 11.70 2.42
N ASP A 462 2.22 10.95 2.77
CA ASP A 462 0.91 10.93 2.12
C ASP A 462 -0.18 11.19 3.16
N VAL A 463 -0.27 12.45 3.62
CA VAL A 463 -1.25 12.86 4.63
C VAL A 463 -2.43 13.55 3.95
N GLU A 464 -3.53 12.80 3.78
CA GLU A 464 -4.77 13.29 3.15
C GLU A 464 -5.57 14.26 4.05
N SER A 465 -5.66 13.97 5.36
CA SER A 465 -6.36 14.82 6.34
C SER A 465 -5.81 14.65 7.76
N LEU A 466 -6.18 15.58 8.66
CA LEU A 466 -5.84 15.50 10.08
C LEU A 466 -6.53 14.31 10.76
N GLU A 467 -7.78 14.02 10.42
CA GLU A 467 -8.53 12.89 10.97
C GLU A 467 -7.87 11.55 10.62
N ALA A 468 -7.39 11.38 9.39
CA ALA A 468 -6.66 10.19 8.96
C ALA A 468 -5.33 10.03 9.73
N LEU A 469 -4.64 11.14 10.01
CA LEU A 469 -3.40 11.14 10.79
C LEU A 469 -3.65 10.77 12.27
N GLU A 470 -4.75 11.24 12.86
CA GLU A 470 -5.15 10.84 14.21
C GLU A 470 -5.49 9.35 14.29
N GLU A 471 -6.19 8.81 13.29
CA GLU A 471 -6.47 7.38 13.21
C GLU A 471 -5.18 6.56 13.17
N ARG A 472 -4.18 6.97 12.38
CA ARG A 472 -2.85 6.33 12.38
C ARG A 472 -2.13 6.45 13.70
N ALA A 473 -2.20 7.58 14.38
CA ALA A 473 -1.62 7.73 15.72
C ALA A 473 -2.24 6.73 16.72
N ARG A 474 -3.57 6.58 16.70
CA ARG A 474 -4.28 5.61 17.57
C ARG A 474 -3.93 4.17 17.23
N GLU A 475 -3.80 3.83 15.95
CA GLU A 475 -3.36 2.50 15.52
C GLU A 475 -1.94 2.18 16.02
N ILE A 476 -1.01 3.13 15.91
CA ILE A 476 0.37 2.97 16.41
C ILE A 476 0.36 2.69 17.92
N LEU A 477 -0.40 3.47 18.70
CA LEU A 477 -0.58 3.25 20.14
C LEU A 477 -1.16 1.88 20.46
N ALA A 478 -2.18 1.45 19.71
CA ALA A 478 -2.78 0.13 19.88
C ALA A 478 -1.78 -0.99 19.62
N VAL A 479 -0.89 -0.84 18.62
CA VAL A 479 0.18 -1.79 18.32
C VAL A 479 1.21 -1.87 19.46
N ILE A 480 1.55 -0.74 20.07
CA ILE A 480 2.49 -0.68 21.21
C ILE A 480 1.88 -1.34 22.44
N ALA A 481 0.60 -1.11 22.71
CA ALA A 481 -0.12 -1.61 23.89
C ALA A 481 -0.28 -3.14 23.94
N GLU A 482 0.05 -3.85 22.86
CA GLU A 482 -0.05 -5.30 22.81
C GLU A 482 0.96 -6.00 23.74
N PRO A 483 0.59 -7.13 24.37
CA PRO A 483 1.48 -7.81 25.31
C PRO A 483 2.75 -8.37 24.65
N PHE A 484 3.92 -8.00 25.18
CA PHE A 484 5.24 -8.49 24.79
C PHE A 484 5.60 -9.79 25.53
N ALA A 485 6.18 -10.75 24.81
CA ALA A 485 6.71 -11.97 25.39
C ALA A 485 8.24 -11.91 25.42
N VAL A 486 8.84 -11.50 26.54
CA VAL A 486 10.29 -11.22 26.69
C VAL A 486 10.82 -11.71 28.04
N GLY A 487 12.08 -12.15 28.10
CA GLY A 487 12.72 -12.55 29.37
C GLY A 487 11.99 -13.65 30.17
N GLY A 488 11.20 -14.51 29.51
CA GLY A 488 10.38 -15.54 30.15
C GLY A 488 8.98 -15.10 30.59
N TRP A 489 8.65 -13.81 30.48
CA TRP A 489 7.32 -13.25 30.66
C TRP A 489 6.51 -13.39 29.38
N ARG A 490 5.22 -13.75 29.47
CA ARG A 490 4.36 -13.97 28.29
C ARG A 490 3.44 -12.79 27.95
N SER A 491 3.35 -11.77 28.80
CA SER A 491 2.37 -10.69 28.65
C SER A 491 2.82 -9.37 29.29
N LEU A 492 4.07 -8.95 29.07
CA LEU A 492 4.54 -7.64 29.52
C LEU A 492 3.88 -6.54 28.66
N GLN A 493 3.13 -5.62 29.24
CA GLN A 493 2.51 -4.52 28.48
C GLN A 493 3.28 -3.22 28.66
N VAL A 494 3.40 -2.43 27.60
CA VAL A 494 4.06 -1.13 27.60
C VAL A 494 3.18 -0.14 26.84
N GLY A 495 3.10 1.10 27.34
CA GLY A 495 2.43 2.20 26.65
C GLY A 495 3.42 3.04 25.84
N GLY A 496 2.92 3.83 24.90
CA GLY A 496 3.75 4.78 24.16
C GLY A 496 3.19 6.19 24.22
N SER A 497 4.04 7.19 24.32
CA SER A 497 3.65 8.59 24.17
C SER A 497 4.09 9.10 22.80
N LEU A 498 3.16 9.66 22.02
CA LEU A 498 3.39 10.15 20.66
C LEU A 498 3.27 11.67 20.55
N GLY A 499 4.21 12.28 19.85
CA GLY A 499 4.17 13.69 19.49
C GLY A 499 4.15 13.87 17.98
N ILE A 500 3.26 14.70 17.46
CA ILE A 500 3.01 14.82 16.02
C ILE A 500 3.29 16.24 15.56
N THR A 501 4.08 16.41 14.50
CA THR A 501 4.22 17.68 13.78
C THR A 501 3.97 17.52 12.28
N LEU A 502 3.63 18.62 11.62
CA LEU A 502 3.24 18.68 10.21
C LEU A 502 4.06 19.71 9.45
N PHE A 503 4.52 19.33 8.27
CA PHE A 503 4.98 20.24 7.22
C PHE A 503 3.84 20.49 6.23
N PRO A 504 3.60 21.74 5.78
CA PRO A 504 4.40 22.96 6.02
C PRO A 504 4.05 23.75 7.30
N ASP A 505 3.02 23.33 8.04
CA ASP A 505 2.39 24.10 9.12
C ASP A 505 3.38 24.54 10.23
N ASN A 506 4.41 23.74 10.53
CA ASN A 506 5.31 23.97 11.66
C ASN A 506 6.80 24.19 11.29
N GLY A 507 7.13 24.55 10.04
CA GLY A 507 8.51 24.90 9.62
C GLY A 507 9.13 23.92 8.61
N GLY A 508 10.30 24.26 8.04
CA GLY A 508 10.78 23.63 6.79
C GLY A 508 12.03 22.74 6.83
N SER A 509 12.67 22.53 7.99
CA SER A 509 13.85 21.65 8.10
C SER A 509 13.57 20.38 8.91
N PRO A 510 14.20 19.23 8.57
CA PRO A 510 14.02 17.99 9.32
C PRO A 510 14.36 18.13 10.81
N GLU A 511 15.40 18.88 11.15
CA GLU A 511 15.87 19.04 12.53
C GLU A 511 14.87 19.83 13.38
N ALA A 512 14.21 20.84 12.79
CA ALA A 512 13.15 21.61 13.46
C ALA A 512 11.92 20.74 13.72
N LEU A 513 11.47 19.97 12.71
CA LEU A 513 10.30 19.11 12.82
C LEU A 513 10.50 17.99 13.86
N ILE A 514 11.69 17.39 13.94
CA ILE A 514 11.99 16.38 14.98
C ILE A 514 11.88 17.01 16.39
N THR A 515 12.45 18.20 16.58
CA THR A 515 12.45 18.90 17.89
C THR A 515 11.04 19.26 18.34
N GLN A 516 10.18 19.66 17.40
CA GLN A 516 8.79 19.99 17.67
C GLN A 516 7.95 18.75 18.00
N ALA A 517 8.15 17.65 17.27
CA ALA A 517 7.50 16.39 17.56
C ALA A 517 7.89 15.85 18.94
N ASP A 518 9.15 15.97 19.34
CA ASP A 518 9.64 15.63 20.68
C ASP A 518 8.94 16.45 21.79
N ALA A 519 8.82 17.77 21.60
CA ALA A 519 8.09 18.64 22.53
C ALA A 519 6.61 18.24 22.69
N ALA A 520 5.96 17.86 21.58
CA ALA A 520 4.59 17.37 21.61
C ALA A 520 4.46 16.01 22.31
N MET A 521 5.44 15.11 22.13
CA MET A 521 5.47 13.81 22.80
C MET A 521 5.57 13.97 24.32
N TYR A 522 6.36 14.93 24.79
CA TYR A 522 6.47 15.20 26.21
C TYR A 522 5.15 15.67 26.84
N ARG A 523 4.30 16.38 26.08
CA ARG A 523 2.94 16.72 26.49
C ARG A 523 2.02 15.51 26.51
N ALA A 524 2.16 14.60 25.54
CA ALA A 524 1.44 13.32 25.59
C ALA A 524 1.80 12.53 26.87
N LYS A 525 3.07 12.56 27.32
CA LYS A 525 3.46 11.99 28.62
C LYS A 525 2.79 12.68 29.80
N ALA A 526 2.67 14.02 29.76
CA ALA A 526 2.00 14.80 30.79
C ALA A 526 0.48 14.58 30.82
N GLN A 527 -0.13 14.23 29.69
CA GLN A 527 -1.57 14.00 29.53
C GLN A 527 -2.02 12.58 29.92
N GLY A 528 -1.20 11.86 30.68
CA GLY A 528 -1.54 10.52 31.18
C GLY A 528 -0.87 9.36 30.46
N ARG A 529 0.07 9.64 29.53
CA ARG A 529 0.83 8.61 28.78
C ARG A 529 -0.09 7.74 27.90
N ASN A 530 0.49 6.84 27.09
CA ASN A 530 -0.28 6.01 26.14
C ASN A 530 -1.24 6.80 25.23
N THR A 531 -0.84 7.99 24.82
CA THR A 531 -1.65 8.93 24.04
C THR A 531 -0.77 9.69 23.03
N TYR A 532 -1.40 10.51 22.19
CA TYR A 532 -0.69 11.38 21.25
C TYR A 532 -1.03 12.86 21.49
N SER A 533 -0.13 13.76 21.08
CA SER A 533 -0.40 15.20 21.02
C SER A 533 0.19 15.80 19.75
N PHE A 534 -0.53 16.76 19.16
CA PHE A 534 0.03 17.61 18.11
C PHE A 534 0.92 18.69 18.70
N TYR A 535 1.90 19.13 17.93
CA TYR A 535 2.73 20.28 18.23
C TYR A 535 1.94 21.59 18.04
N SER A 536 2.20 22.53 18.95
CA SER A 536 1.70 23.89 19.02
C SER A 536 2.79 24.73 19.71
N GLU A 537 2.96 26.01 19.38
CA GLU A 537 4.05 26.84 19.93
C GLU A 537 4.09 26.91 21.47
N ASP A 538 2.95 26.78 22.15
CA ASP A 538 2.83 26.74 23.62
C ASP A 538 3.58 25.56 24.29
N LEU A 539 3.95 24.52 23.53
CA LEU A 539 4.51 23.26 24.06
C LEU A 539 5.97 23.32 24.45
N THR A 540 6.77 24.09 23.72
CA THR A 540 8.22 24.20 23.96
C THR A 540 8.52 24.90 25.28
N ALA A 541 7.66 25.84 25.71
CA ALA A 541 7.78 26.54 26.99
C ALA A 541 7.47 25.62 28.19
N ALA A 542 6.44 24.78 28.09
CA ALA A 542 6.01 23.87 29.16
C ALA A 542 7.05 22.78 29.48
N ALA A 543 7.77 22.28 28.47
CA ALA A 543 8.82 21.28 28.68
C ALA A 543 10.00 21.83 29.50
N SER A 544 10.40 23.10 29.27
CA SER A 544 11.48 23.75 30.00
C SER A 544 11.12 24.02 31.47
N GLU A 545 9.89 24.48 31.75
CA GLU A 545 9.41 24.76 33.11
C GLU A 545 9.36 23.49 33.99
N ARG A 546 9.11 22.34 33.37
CA ARG A 546 9.03 21.06 34.05
C ARG A 546 10.38 20.54 34.53
N LEU A 547 11.41 20.66 33.70
CA LEU A 547 12.79 20.32 34.06
C LEU A 547 13.30 21.16 35.25
N GLU A 548 12.94 22.45 35.30
CA GLU A 548 13.27 23.33 36.42
C GLU A 548 12.59 22.86 37.72
N THR A 549 11.29 22.52 37.63
CA THR A 549 10.50 22.07 38.79
C THR A 549 11.05 20.77 39.39
N GLU A 550 11.50 19.81 38.57
CA GLU A 550 12.11 18.56 39.07
C GLU A 550 13.38 18.84 39.89
N ASN A 551 14.28 19.66 39.35
CA ASN A 551 15.57 19.94 40.00
C ASN A 551 15.38 20.58 41.37
N HIS A 552 14.50 21.57 41.45
CA HIS A 552 14.23 22.28 42.70
C HIS A 552 13.52 21.40 43.73
N LEU A 553 12.59 20.51 43.31
CA LEU A 553 11.92 19.59 44.22
C LEU A 553 12.91 18.59 44.86
N ARG A 554 13.90 18.12 44.10
CA ARG A 554 14.96 17.23 44.60
C ARG A 554 15.82 17.90 45.68
N GLU A 555 16.04 19.21 45.57
CA GLU A 555 16.72 19.99 46.59
C GLU A 555 15.84 20.22 47.82
N ALA A 556 14.54 20.50 47.62
CA ALA A 556 13.59 20.71 48.71
C ALA A 556 13.48 19.50 49.66
N LEU A 557 13.45 18.29 49.10
CA LEU A 557 13.45 17.02 49.85
C LEU A 557 14.72 16.84 50.70
N LYS A 558 15.88 17.37 50.26
CA LYS A 558 17.15 17.25 50.99
C LYS A 558 17.31 18.34 52.05
N ASN A 559 16.83 19.54 51.76
CA ASN A 559 17.10 20.74 52.56
C ASN A 559 15.96 21.09 53.54
N GLY A 560 14.89 20.29 53.60
CA GLY A 560 13.80 20.49 54.55
C GLY A 560 12.89 21.67 54.22
N HIS A 561 12.64 21.91 52.92
CA HIS A 561 11.77 23.00 52.44
C HIS A 561 10.30 22.57 52.28
N LEU A 562 9.96 21.39 52.77
CA LEU A 562 8.61 20.83 52.75
C LEU A 562 7.99 20.96 54.13
N GLU A 563 6.70 21.26 54.17
CA GLU A 563 5.91 21.37 55.39
C GLU A 563 4.54 20.70 55.18
N VAL A 564 3.89 20.28 56.27
CA VAL A 564 2.58 19.63 56.24
C VAL A 564 1.56 20.56 56.88
N PHE A 565 0.51 20.89 56.14
CA PHE A 565 -0.65 21.62 56.62
C PHE A 565 -1.76 20.61 56.90
N TYR A 566 -2.69 20.98 57.78
CA TYR A 566 -3.75 20.10 58.27
C TYR A 566 -5.10 20.77 58.06
N GLN A 567 -6.03 20.04 57.44
CA GLN A 567 -7.40 20.51 57.28
C GLN A 567 -8.34 19.70 58.17
N PRO A 568 -9.17 20.34 59.02
CA PRO A 568 -10.07 19.61 59.92
C PRO A 568 -11.23 18.95 59.18
N GLN A 569 -11.60 17.76 59.68
CA GLN A 569 -12.75 16.97 59.26
C GLN A 569 -13.77 16.95 60.41
N ILE A 570 -15.02 17.29 60.10
CA ILE A 570 -16.07 17.53 61.10
C ILE A 570 -17.12 16.42 60.98
N ASP A 571 -17.40 15.75 62.10
CA ASP A 571 -18.49 14.79 62.20
C ASP A 571 -19.83 15.54 62.31
N LEU A 572 -20.76 15.26 61.40
CA LEU A 572 -22.08 15.92 61.34
C LEU A 572 -23.03 15.48 62.46
N ARG A 573 -22.83 14.28 63.02
CA ARG A 573 -23.66 13.70 64.07
C ARG A 573 -23.22 14.21 65.45
N GLU A 574 -21.93 14.16 65.71
CA GLU A 574 -21.32 14.56 66.98
C GLU A 574 -20.94 16.04 67.02
N ARG A 575 -20.95 16.71 65.88
CA ARG A 575 -20.74 18.16 65.76
C ARG A 575 -19.40 18.63 66.33
N ARG A 576 -18.37 17.79 66.14
CA ARG A 576 -16.99 18.03 66.59
C ARG A 576 -16.01 17.64 65.50
N VAL A 577 -14.79 18.13 65.61
CA VAL A 577 -13.70 17.67 64.75
C VAL A 577 -13.37 16.22 65.11
N SER A 578 -13.42 15.34 64.12
CA SER A 578 -13.17 13.91 64.25
C SER A 578 -11.81 13.50 63.66
N GLY A 579 -11.29 14.28 62.71
CA GLY A 579 -10.05 13.98 62.02
C GLY A 579 -9.41 15.19 61.37
N VAL A 580 -8.25 14.96 60.76
CA VAL A 580 -7.56 15.94 59.92
C VAL A 580 -6.97 15.29 58.68
N GLU A 581 -6.96 16.01 57.57
CA GLU A 581 -6.23 15.64 56.36
C GLU A 581 -4.86 16.33 56.30
N ALA A 582 -3.81 15.55 56.08
CA ALA A 582 -2.44 16.03 55.92
C ALA A 582 -2.13 16.39 54.47
N LEU A 583 -1.85 17.67 54.24
CA LEU A 583 -1.65 18.27 52.93
C LEU A 583 -0.25 18.87 52.82
N VAL A 584 0.56 18.31 51.92
CA VAL A 584 1.93 18.78 51.71
C VAL A 584 1.97 20.19 51.11
N ARG A 585 2.93 20.99 51.55
CA ARG A 585 3.24 22.30 51.01
C ARG A 585 4.73 22.41 50.76
N TRP A 586 5.10 23.05 49.66
CA TRP A 586 6.50 23.28 49.31
C TRP A 586 6.80 24.77 49.36
N ARG A 587 7.71 25.16 50.25
CA ARG A 587 8.18 26.54 50.41
C ARG A 587 9.52 26.69 49.73
N ASP A 588 9.51 27.13 48.47
CA ASP A 588 10.71 27.43 47.72
C ASP A 588 11.33 28.76 48.19
N PRO A 589 12.66 28.84 48.43
CA PRO A 589 13.31 30.06 48.89
C PRO A 589 13.15 31.26 47.95
N ASP A 590 13.08 31.02 46.65
CA ASP A 590 13.03 32.06 45.63
C ASP A 590 11.60 32.33 45.17
N LYS A 591 10.77 31.29 45.06
CA LYS A 591 9.41 31.35 44.49
C LYS A 591 8.29 31.39 45.55
N GLY A 592 8.61 31.23 46.83
CA GLY A 592 7.62 31.18 47.90
C GLY A 592 6.84 29.86 47.91
N LEU A 593 5.56 29.91 48.30
CA LEU A 593 4.75 28.69 48.44
C LEU A 593 4.31 28.17 47.06
N ILE A 594 4.80 26.99 46.68
CA ILE A 594 4.46 26.33 45.42
C ILE A 594 3.25 25.41 45.64
N SER A 595 2.26 25.54 44.76
CA SER A 595 1.03 24.73 44.81
C SER A 595 1.30 23.24 44.58
N PRO A 596 0.68 22.34 45.36
CA PRO A 596 0.74 20.88 45.14
C PRO A 596 0.41 20.46 43.70
N GLY A 597 -0.58 21.10 43.07
CA GLY A 597 -0.96 20.81 41.68
C GLY A 597 0.14 21.06 40.65
N ARG A 598 1.20 21.81 41.00
CA ARG A 598 2.34 22.06 40.11
C ARG A 598 3.46 21.02 40.28
N PHE A 599 3.74 20.57 41.49
CA PHE A 599 4.92 19.72 41.76
C PHE A 599 4.59 18.25 42.01
N ILE A 600 3.38 17.90 42.46
CA ILE A 600 2.97 16.49 42.62
C ILE A 600 3.01 15.73 41.29
N PRO A 601 2.48 16.27 40.16
CA PRO A 601 2.59 15.57 38.87
C PRO A 601 4.05 15.34 38.44
N VAL A 602 4.93 16.32 38.70
CA VAL A 602 6.37 16.16 38.42
C VAL A 602 6.98 15.10 39.34
N ALA A 603 6.60 15.06 40.61
CA ALA A 603 7.09 14.08 41.57
C ALA A 603 6.70 12.64 41.20
N GLU A 604 5.47 12.44 40.73
CA GLU A 604 4.97 11.13 40.29
C GLU A 604 5.71 10.61 39.07
N GLU A 605 5.96 11.49 38.10
CA GLU A 605 6.62 11.12 36.85
C GLU A 605 8.11 10.84 36.99
N THR A 606 8.76 11.50 37.96
CA THR A 606 10.20 11.40 38.22
C THR A 606 10.55 10.39 39.32
N GLY A 607 9.53 9.79 39.96
CA GLY A 607 9.68 8.88 41.10
C GLY A 607 10.02 9.56 42.42
N LEU A 608 10.03 10.91 42.47
CA LEU A 608 10.21 11.68 43.70
C LEU A 608 8.98 11.63 44.63
N ILE A 609 7.85 11.10 44.17
CA ILE A 609 6.64 10.94 44.98
C ILE A 609 6.81 9.96 46.16
N SER A 610 7.62 8.92 46.02
CA SER A 610 7.89 7.97 47.11
C SER A 610 8.60 8.61 48.31
N PRO A 611 9.75 9.30 48.14
CA PRO A 611 10.39 10.00 49.27
C PRO A 611 9.54 11.17 49.80
N LEU A 612 8.77 11.84 48.94
CA LEU A 612 7.85 12.89 49.35
C LEU A 612 6.74 12.35 50.27
N GLY A 613 6.09 11.26 49.88
CA GLY A 613 5.03 10.67 50.69
C GLY A 613 5.52 10.02 51.98
N GLU A 614 6.75 9.48 52.00
CA GLU A 614 7.37 9.03 53.26
C GLU A 614 7.56 10.19 54.24
N PHE A 615 8.03 11.34 53.76
CA PHE A 615 8.15 12.56 54.57
C PHE A 615 6.78 12.97 55.15
N VAL A 616 5.75 13.06 54.32
CA VAL A 616 4.40 13.47 54.74
C VAL A 616 3.84 12.49 55.78
N LEU A 617 3.88 11.19 55.51
CA LEU A 617 3.36 10.17 56.42
C LEU A 617 4.05 10.22 57.78
N ARG A 618 5.38 10.32 57.80
CA ARG A 618 6.17 10.34 59.04
C ARG A 618 5.88 11.59 59.86
N GLU A 619 5.87 12.76 59.22
CA GLU A 619 5.64 14.03 59.92
C GLU A 619 4.20 14.14 60.43
N ALA A 620 3.23 13.70 59.64
CA ALA A 620 1.82 13.74 60.01
C ALA A 620 1.51 12.79 61.19
N CYS A 621 1.99 11.55 61.16
CA CYS A 621 1.83 10.61 62.28
C CYS A 621 2.51 11.13 63.56
N ARG A 622 3.73 11.70 63.44
CA ARG A 622 4.44 12.33 64.55
C ARG A 622 3.62 13.46 65.17
N GLN A 623 3.00 14.29 64.33
CA GLN A 623 2.24 15.45 64.78
C GLN A 623 0.95 15.07 65.52
N VAL A 624 0.24 14.03 65.07
CA VAL A 624 -0.98 13.55 65.75
C VAL A 624 -0.67 13.00 67.14
N VAL A 625 0.39 12.20 67.28
CA VAL A 625 0.83 11.70 68.59
C VAL A 625 1.27 12.86 69.51
N GLU A 626 1.81 13.93 68.94
CA GLU A 626 2.16 15.12 69.71
C GLU A 626 0.91 15.87 70.20
N TRP A 627 -0.15 15.95 69.40
CA TRP A 627 -1.44 16.51 69.84
C TRP A 627 -2.08 15.66 70.95
N ASP A 628 -1.99 14.33 70.89
CA ASP A 628 -2.47 13.45 71.97
C ASP A 628 -1.78 13.77 73.31
N ARG A 629 -0.46 14.02 73.27
CA ARG A 629 0.32 14.40 74.47
C ARG A 629 -0.06 15.77 75.01
N GLN A 630 -0.52 16.66 74.14
CA GLN A 630 -1.00 17.99 74.50
C GLN A 630 -2.43 17.96 75.07
N GLY A 631 -3.09 16.79 75.05
CA GLY A 631 -4.44 16.61 75.58
C GLY A 631 -5.54 17.10 74.65
N LEU A 632 -5.24 17.23 73.34
CA LEU A 632 -6.27 17.48 72.34
C LEU A 632 -7.19 16.26 72.21
N PRO A 633 -8.42 16.44 71.66
CA PRO A 633 -9.30 15.33 71.31
C PRO A 633 -8.58 14.29 70.43
N GLU A 634 -8.98 13.02 70.53
CA GLU A 634 -8.45 11.98 69.65
C GLU A 634 -8.91 12.24 68.20
N LEU A 635 -7.96 12.58 67.34
CA LEU A 635 -8.18 12.85 65.91
C LEU A 635 -7.72 11.68 65.04
N SER A 636 -8.50 11.30 64.03
CA SER A 636 -7.99 10.50 62.91
C SER A 636 -7.10 11.34 61.99
N LEU A 637 -6.24 10.67 61.21
CA LEU A 637 -5.33 11.29 60.27
C LEU A 637 -5.51 10.71 58.88
N ALA A 638 -5.91 11.55 57.94
CA ALA A 638 -5.95 11.24 56.52
C ALA A 638 -4.65 11.61 55.83
N VAL A 639 -4.08 10.69 55.05
CA VAL A 639 -2.88 10.92 54.22
C VAL A 639 -3.11 10.38 52.81
N ASN A 640 -2.92 11.24 51.83
CA ASN A 640 -3.02 10.92 50.41
C ASN A 640 -1.91 9.96 49.94
N LEU A 641 -2.30 8.99 49.12
CA LEU A 641 -1.43 7.97 48.57
C LEU A 641 -1.57 7.89 47.04
N SER A 642 -0.45 8.11 46.34
CA SER A 642 -0.42 8.05 44.88
C SER A 642 -0.42 6.62 44.34
N ALA A 643 -0.85 6.47 43.08
CA ALA A 643 -0.75 5.20 42.34
C ALA A 643 0.68 4.68 42.21
N HIS A 644 1.69 5.57 42.16
CA HIS A 644 3.09 5.15 42.11
C HIS A 644 3.52 4.49 43.43
N GLN A 645 3.13 5.07 44.58
CA GLN A 645 3.46 4.52 45.89
C GLN A 645 2.74 3.19 46.17
N MET A 646 1.51 3.02 45.68
CA MET A 646 0.75 1.76 45.76
C MET A 646 1.41 0.59 45.03
N ASN A 647 2.25 0.88 44.05
CA ASN A 647 3.02 -0.12 43.30
C ASN A 647 4.42 -0.34 43.90
N ASP A 648 4.81 0.39 44.94
CA ASP A 648 6.10 0.22 45.60
C ASP A 648 6.03 -0.97 46.60
N PRO A 649 6.80 -2.05 46.39
CA PRO A 649 6.81 -3.21 47.28
C PRO A 649 7.19 -2.89 48.74
N ALA A 650 7.90 -1.78 48.98
CA ALA A 650 8.34 -1.38 50.31
C ALA A 650 7.29 -0.51 51.06
N LEU A 651 6.15 -0.18 50.45
CA LEU A 651 5.13 0.68 51.07
C LEU A 651 4.66 0.16 52.43
N VAL A 652 4.23 -1.11 52.51
CA VAL A 652 3.71 -1.72 53.76
C VAL A 652 4.76 -1.69 54.85
N ALA A 653 6.02 -1.97 54.50
CA ALA A 653 7.13 -1.95 55.44
C ALA A 653 7.37 -0.53 55.99
N ARG A 654 7.33 0.49 55.13
CA ARG A 654 7.47 1.90 55.54
C ARG A 654 6.31 2.38 56.40
N VAL A 655 5.06 2.03 56.06
CA VAL A 655 3.89 2.39 56.88
C VAL A 655 4.02 1.77 58.27
N ARG A 656 4.38 0.48 58.36
CA ARG A 656 4.66 -0.19 59.63
C ARG A 656 5.76 0.51 60.42
N GLU A 657 6.89 0.82 59.78
CA GLU A 657 8.01 1.50 60.43
C GLU A 657 7.60 2.87 60.99
N VAL A 658 6.82 3.65 60.23
CA VAL A 658 6.32 4.95 60.70
C VAL A 658 5.40 4.78 61.90
N LEU A 659 4.44 3.85 61.85
CA LEU A 659 3.54 3.58 62.97
C LEU A 659 4.31 3.13 64.21
N ASP A 660 5.25 2.18 64.06
CA ASP A 660 6.09 1.68 65.16
C ASP A 660 6.97 2.79 65.76
N SER A 661 7.53 3.67 64.93
CA SER A 661 8.45 4.73 65.36
C SER A 661 7.75 5.93 66.02
N THR A 662 6.53 6.26 65.58
CA THR A 662 5.74 7.38 66.13
C THR A 662 4.90 6.94 67.32
N GLY A 663 4.49 5.66 67.37
CA GLY A 663 3.59 5.11 68.37
C GLY A 663 2.12 5.46 68.11
N MET A 664 1.78 5.91 66.90
CA MET A 664 0.41 6.21 66.51
C MET A 664 -0.41 4.92 66.44
N ASP A 665 -1.65 4.95 66.96
CA ASP A 665 -2.60 3.85 66.79
C ASP A 665 -2.91 3.67 65.29
N PRO A 666 -2.64 2.48 64.70
CA PRO A 666 -2.95 2.22 63.30
C PRO A 666 -4.42 2.50 62.95
N GLY A 667 -5.36 2.25 63.87
CA GLY A 667 -6.80 2.46 63.64
C GLY A 667 -7.18 3.92 63.40
N ARG A 668 -6.30 4.86 63.71
CA ARG A 668 -6.49 6.30 63.49
C ARG A 668 -5.87 6.80 62.19
N LEU A 669 -5.05 6.01 61.52
CA LEU A 669 -4.47 6.37 60.22
C LEU A 669 -5.42 5.93 59.10
N VAL A 670 -5.85 6.90 58.30
CA VAL A 670 -6.66 6.73 57.09
C VAL A 670 -5.75 7.00 55.89
N LEU A 671 -5.58 6.00 55.03
CA LEU A 671 -4.88 6.18 53.76
C LEU A 671 -5.90 6.47 52.66
N GLU A 672 -5.78 7.64 52.06
CA GLU A 672 -6.68 8.11 51.01
C GLU A 672 -6.08 7.82 49.64
N MET A 673 -6.91 7.32 48.73
CA MET A 673 -6.49 7.04 47.37
C MET A 673 -7.62 7.34 46.40
N THR A 674 -7.28 7.94 45.26
CA THR A 674 -8.27 8.20 44.22
C THR A 674 -8.86 6.90 43.67
N GLU A 675 -10.07 6.98 43.14
CA GLU A 675 -10.75 5.83 42.52
C GLU A 675 -9.90 5.16 41.42
N THR A 676 -9.24 5.98 40.59
CA THR A 676 -8.33 5.49 39.54
C THR A 676 -7.12 4.75 40.13
N THR A 677 -6.58 5.24 41.24
CA THR A 677 -5.47 4.58 41.96
C THR A 677 -5.90 3.20 42.46
N LEU A 678 -7.11 3.09 43.02
CA LEU A 678 -7.65 1.82 43.50
C LEU A 678 -7.85 0.79 42.36
N ILE A 679 -8.30 1.26 41.18
CA ILE A 679 -8.51 0.41 40.00
C ILE A 679 -7.17 -0.04 39.40
N GLN A 680 -6.22 0.89 39.22
CA GLN A 680 -4.88 0.59 38.69
C GLN A 680 -4.07 -0.33 39.60
N ALA A 681 -4.41 -0.38 40.89
CA ALA A 681 -3.84 -1.27 41.89
C ALA A 681 -4.34 -2.73 41.78
N GLU A 682 -4.85 -3.19 40.63
CA GLU A 682 -5.34 -4.57 40.42
C GLU A 682 -4.27 -5.64 40.72
N GLY A 683 -2.98 -5.29 40.57
CA GLY A 683 -1.80 -6.08 40.99
C GLY A 683 -1.42 -5.98 42.48
N SER A 684 -2.02 -5.05 43.23
CA SER A 684 -1.65 -4.67 44.62
C SER A 684 -2.71 -5.04 45.65
N ARG A 685 -3.60 -6.00 45.36
CA ARG A 685 -4.57 -6.55 46.35
C ARG A 685 -3.88 -6.98 47.64
N GLU A 686 -2.71 -7.60 47.51
CA GLU A 686 -1.93 -8.06 48.67
C GLU A 686 -1.46 -6.88 49.52
N VAL A 687 -1.06 -5.78 48.89
CA VAL A 687 -0.68 -4.53 49.59
C VAL A 687 -1.86 -3.97 50.38
N LEU A 688 -3.05 -3.85 49.78
CA LEU A 688 -4.23 -3.35 50.49
C LEU A 688 -4.63 -4.25 51.67
N LEU A 689 -4.60 -5.57 51.48
CA LEU A 689 -4.88 -6.53 52.57
C LEU A 689 -3.81 -6.47 53.66
N GLN A 690 -2.54 -6.27 53.30
CA GLN A 690 -1.46 -6.10 54.26
C GLN A 690 -1.57 -4.78 55.02
N LEU A 691 -1.94 -3.68 54.36
CA LEU A 691 -2.24 -2.39 55.00
C LEU A 691 -3.40 -2.54 55.98
N LYS A 692 -4.54 -3.11 55.56
CA LYS A 692 -5.65 -3.44 56.48
C LYS A 692 -5.20 -4.36 57.62
N GLY A 693 -4.28 -5.30 57.34
CA GLY A 693 -3.67 -6.18 58.35
C GLY A 693 -2.81 -5.45 59.38
N LEU A 694 -2.31 -4.24 59.09
CA LEU A 694 -1.69 -3.36 60.08
C LEU A 694 -2.72 -2.67 60.98
N GLY A 695 -3.99 -2.64 60.57
CA GLY A 695 -5.09 -1.96 61.29
C GLY A 695 -5.43 -0.58 60.76
N VAL A 696 -4.82 -0.12 59.66
CA VAL A 696 -5.14 1.20 59.07
C VAL A 696 -6.49 1.19 58.36
N ALA A 697 -7.15 2.35 58.34
CA ALA A 697 -8.35 2.58 57.56
C ALA A 697 -8.00 3.00 56.13
N LEU A 698 -8.89 2.71 55.20
CA LEU A 698 -8.75 3.06 53.79
C LEU A 698 -9.93 3.93 53.36
N ALA A 699 -9.63 5.04 52.69
CA ALA A 699 -10.61 5.94 52.09
C ALA A 699 -10.44 5.99 50.58
N ILE A 700 -11.55 6.15 49.87
CA ILE A 700 -11.54 6.51 48.46
C ILE A 700 -11.77 8.00 48.32
N ASP A 701 -10.85 8.65 47.63
CA ASP A 701 -10.84 10.08 47.35
C ASP A 701 -11.38 10.40 45.96
N ASP A 702 -11.82 11.65 45.75
CA ASP A 702 -12.40 12.17 44.51
C ASP A 702 -13.54 11.31 43.93
N PHE A 703 -14.38 10.70 44.78
CA PHE A 703 -15.39 9.74 44.32
C PHE A 703 -16.47 10.40 43.46
N GLY A 704 -16.73 9.81 42.29
CA GLY A 704 -17.74 10.26 41.32
C GLY A 704 -17.17 10.93 40.06
N THR A 705 -15.87 11.24 40.03
CA THR A 705 -15.19 11.83 38.85
C THR A 705 -14.64 10.77 37.87
N GLY A 706 -14.70 9.48 38.24
CA GLY A 706 -14.17 8.33 37.49
C GLY A 706 -15.18 7.20 37.19
N TYR A 707 -14.69 6.09 36.62
CA TYR A 707 -15.51 4.91 36.29
C TYR A 707 -15.66 3.95 37.49
N SER A 708 -16.64 4.22 38.36
CA SER A 708 -16.77 3.45 39.61
C SER A 708 -17.35 2.07 39.35
N SER A 709 -16.60 1.02 39.66
CA SER A 709 -17.16 -0.33 39.79
C SER A 709 -17.46 -0.60 41.27
N LEU A 710 -18.75 -0.54 41.61
CA LEU A 710 -19.33 -0.90 42.92
C LEU A 710 -18.80 -2.24 43.47
N ALA A 711 -18.37 -3.15 42.59
CA ALA A 711 -17.79 -4.43 42.98
C ALA A 711 -16.45 -4.27 43.73
N TYR A 712 -15.66 -3.22 43.46
CA TYR A 712 -14.38 -2.98 44.13
C TYR A 712 -14.54 -2.44 45.55
N LEU A 713 -15.51 -1.53 45.76
CA LEU A 713 -15.84 -1.00 47.08
C LEU A 713 -16.09 -2.11 48.09
N LYS A 714 -16.91 -3.09 47.70
CA LYS A 714 -17.25 -4.24 48.55
C LYS A 714 -16.08 -5.22 48.74
N ARG A 715 -15.16 -5.31 47.77
CA ARG A 715 -14.10 -6.34 47.75
C ARG A 715 -12.91 -5.98 48.62
N PHE A 716 -12.60 -4.69 48.79
CA PHE A 716 -11.38 -4.23 49.48
C PHE A 716 -11.59 -3.79 50.93
N ASN A 717 -12.81 -3.92 51.47
CA ASN A 717 -13.15 -3.51 52.83
C ASN A 717 -12.68 -2.07 53.11
N ILE A 718 -13.06 -1.18 52.18
CA ILE A 718 -12.92 0.27 52.32
C ILE A 718 -13.76 0.72 53.53
N ASP A 719 -13.31 1.76 54.21
CA ASP A 719 -13.97 2.28 55.40
C ASP A 719 -14.68 3.60 55.09
N TRP A 720 -14.04 4.46 54.28
CA TRP A 720 -14.51 5.80 53.96
C TRP A 720 -14.66 6.05 52.46
N LEU A 721 -15.65 6.87 52.10
CA LEU A 721 -15.85 7.39 50.77
C LEU A 721 -15.93 8.93 50.84
N LYS A 722 -15.08 9.62 50.08
CA LYS A 722 -15.02 11.08 50.03
C LYS A 722 -15.69 11.59 48.75
N ILE A 723 -16.70 12.45 48.90
CA ILE A 723 -17.43 13.06 47.79
C ILE A 723 -16.62 14.26 47.29
N ASP A 724 -16.24 14.21 46.01
CA ASP A 724 -15.46 15.26 45.35
C ASP A 724 -16.15 16.64 45.43
N ARG A 725 -15.35 17.68 45.62
CA ARG A 725 -15.79 19.09 45.65
C ARG A 725 -16.68 19.48 44.46
N ALA A 726 -16.45 18.91 43.28
CA ALA A 726 -17.22 19.21 42.07
C ALA A 726 -18.72 18.93 42.25
N PHE A 727 -19.12 17.96 43.08
CA PHE A 727 -20.52 17.67 43.38
C PHE A 727 -21.07 18.48 44.57
N VAL A 728 -20.19 19.14 45.33
CA VAL A 728 -20.54 19.88 46.55
C VAL A 728 -20.66 21.37 46.29
N GLN A 729 -19.82 21.93 45.41
CA GLN A 729 -19.69 23.38 45.20
C GLN A 729 -21.00 24.08 44.80
N ASP A 730 -21.87 23.42 44.03
CA ASP A 730 -23.12 23.99 43.51
C ASP A 730 -24.36 23.59 44.32
N LEU A 731 -24.18 22.86 45.43
CA LEU A 731 -25.29 22.49 46.32
C LEU A 731 -25.87 23.71 47.06
N PRO A 732 -27.17 23.72 47.35
CA PRO A 732 -28.22 22.79 46.90
C PRO A 732 -28.89 23.21 45.57
N HIS A 733 -28.31 24.17 44.84
CA HIS A 733 -28.99 24.91 43.78
C HIS A 733 -28.98 24.18 42.45
N ASP A 734 -27.93 23.42 42.15
CA ASP A 734 -27.92 22.52 40.99
C ASP A 734 -28.67 21.21 41.35
N PRO A 735 -29.81 20.92 40.69
CA PRO A 735 -30.58 19.70 40.96
C PRO A 735 -29.81 18.42 40.65
N ASN A 736 -28.91 18.44 39.66
CA ASN A 736 -28.14 17.27 39.25
C ASN A 736 -27.09 16.92 40.31
N ASP A 737 -26.32 17.91 40.76
CA ASP A 737 -25.31 17.70 41.81
C ASP A 737 -25.96 17.31 43.14
N ALA A 738 -27.13 17.88 43.44
CA ALA A 738 -27.94 17.50 44.59
C ALA A 738 -28.41 16.04 44.52
N GLU A 739 -28.89 15.56 43.37
CA GLU A 739 -29.34 14.18 43.18
C GLU A 739 -28.16 13.19 43.21
N LEU A 740 -27.04 13.54 42.58
CA LEU A 740 -25.81 12.73 42.58
C LEU A 740 -25.23 12.61 44.00
N THR A 741 -25.10 13.72 44.72
CA THR A 741 -24.63 13.71 46.12
C THR A 741 -25.50 12.82 47.00
N VAL A 742 -26.83 12.93 46.89
CA VAL A 742 -27.77 12.05 47.64
C VAL A 742 -27.60 10.58 47.26
N THR A 743 -27.38 10.29 45.98
CA THR A 743 -27.17 8.93 45.50
C THR A 743 -25.88 8.34 46.06
N ILE A 744 -24.79 9.10 46.06
CA ILE A 744 -23.49 8.69 46.60
C ILE A 744 -23.59 8.40 48.10
N ILE A 745 -24.23 9.29 48.88
CA ILE A 745 -24.44 9.09 50.32
C ILE A 745 -25.19 7.78 50.59
N ASN A 746 -26.34 7.60 49.93
CA ASN A 746 -27.17 6.41 50.13
C ASN A 746 -26.43 5.12 49.70
N MET A 747 -25.66 5.18 48.63
CA MET A 747 -24.89 4.04 48.14
C MET A 747 -23.83 3.61 49.16
N ALA A 748 -23.05 4.55 49.68
CA ALA A 748 -22.02 4.28 50.67
C ALA A 748 -22.61 3.67 51.95
N HIS A 749 -23.70 4.23 52.47
CA HIS A 749 -24.40 3.67 53.64
C HIS A 749 -24.92 2.25 53.40
N ASN A 750 -25.47 1.98 52.20
CA ASN A 750 -25.92 0.63 51.84
C ASN A 750 -24.77 -0.39 51.76
N LEU A 751 -23.54 0.07 51.53
CA LEU A 751 -22.33 -0.74 51.55
C LEU A 751 -21.66 -0.81 52.92
N GLY A 752 -22.18 -0.07 53.92
CA GLY A 752 -21.62 0.02 55.26
C GLY A 752 -20.37 0.89 55.35
N LEU A 753 -20.20 1.83 54.42
CA LEU A 753 -19.11 2.81 54.38
C LEU A 753 -19.54 4.12 55.05
N GLU A 754 -18.59 4.83 55.63
CA GLU A 754 -18.78 6.21 56.10
C GLU A 754 -18.50 7.21 54.98
N VAL A 755 -19.21 8.35 55.00
CA VAL A 755 -19.17 9.33 53.90
C VAL A 755 -18.70 10.68 54.39
N LEU A 756 -17.71 11.25 53.70
CA LEU A 756 -17.20 12.58 53.94
C LEU A 756 -17.38 13.46 52.70
N ALA A 757 -18.01 14.63 52.84
CA ALA A 757 -18.14 15.57 51.73
C ALA A 757 -17.02 16.62 51.73
N GLU A 758 -16.38 16.82 50.59
CA GLU A 758 -15.26 17.76 50.47
C GLU A 758 -15.67 19.10 49.86
N GLY A 759 -14.87 20.14 50.15
CA GLY A 759 -15.06 21.45 49.54
C GLY A 759 -16.35 22.15 49.96
N VAL A 760 -16.82 21.92 51.19
CA VAL A 760 -17.95 22.69 51.75
C VAL A 760 -17.50 24.11 52.08
N GLU A 761 -18.09 25.09 51.42
CA GLU A 761 -17.74 26.51 51.52
C GLU A 761 -18.90 27.37 52.06
N THR A 762 -20.14 26.88 52.04
CA THR A 762 -21.33 27.65 52.44
C THR A 762 -22.24 26.89 53.42
N GLU A 763 -22.95 27.64 54.26
CA GLU A 763 -23.92 27.08 55.22
C GLU A 763 -25.08 26.33 54.55
N ASP A 764 -25.45 26.72 53.32
CA ASP A 764 -26.50 26.05 52.57
C ASP A 764 -26.06 24.64 52.12
N GLN A 765 -24.80 24.49 51.68
CA GLN A 765 -24.20 23.19 51.36
C GLN A 765 -24.14 22.31 52.61
N HIS A 766 -23.66 22.86 53.74
CA HIS A 766 -23.61 22.16 55.03
C HIS A 766 -25.01 21.70 55.48
N SER A 767 -26.00 22.58 55.45
CA SER A 767 -27.39 22.27 55.81
C SER A 767 -28.00 21.20 54.92
N PHE A 768 -27.70 21.22 53.62
CA PHE A 768 -28.13 20.19 52.68
C PHE A 768 -27.52 18.83 53.05
N LEU A 769 -26.20 18.75 53.20
CA LEU A 769 -25.49 17.52 53.56
C LEU A 769 -26.00 16.93 54.89
N GLN A 770 -26.24 17.79 55.88
CA GLN A 770 -26.81 17.39 57.17
C GLN A 770 -28.23 16.81 57.01
N THR A 771 -29.08 17.44 56.19
CA THR A 771 -30.45 16.96 55.93
C THR A 771 -30.47 15.63 55.17
N ARG A 772 -29.41 15.34 54.41
CA ARG A 772 -29.22 14.10 53.67
C ARG A 772 -28.45 13.04 54.44
N TYR A 773 -28.18 13.27 55.73
CA TYR A 773 -27.51 12.35 56.64
C TYR A 773 -26.08 11.99 56.23
N CYS A 774 -25.34 12.89 55.58
CA CYS A 774 -23.89 12.72 55.40
C CYS A 774 -23.20 12.56 56.77
N ASP A 775 -22.11 11.79 56.85
CA ASP A 775 -21.48 11.45 58.14
C ASP A 775 -20.48 12.51 58.58
N ALA A 776 -19.63 12.96 57.66
CA ALA A 776 -18.63 13.99 57.91
C ALA A 776 -18.53 14.98 56.74
N TRP A 777 -17.83 16.08 56.98
CA TRP A 777 -17.48 17.04 55.93
C TRP A 777 -16.15 17.74 56.20
N GLN A 778 -15.55 18.27 55.13
CA GLN A 778 -14.40 19.17 55.19
C GLN A 778 -14.52 20.28 54.14
N GLY A 779 -13.96 21.45 54.44
CA GLY A 779 -13.97 22.57 53.51
C GLY A 779 -13.72 23.92 54.16
N PHE A 780 -13.67 24.97 53.34
CA PHE A 780 -13.31 26.32 53.76
C PHE A 780 -14.37 26.98 54.65
N LEU A 781 -15.59 26.44 54.72
CA LEU A 781 -16.60 26.89 55.68
C LEU A 781 -16.11 26.71 57.12
N CYS A 782 -15.38 25.62 57.42
CA CYS A 782 -14.75 25.43 58.72
C CYS A 782 -13.39 26.14 58.74
N SER A 783 -12.46 25.70 57.89
CA SER A 783 -11.13 26.27 57.80
C SER A 783 -10.42 25.82 56.53
N PRO A 784 -9.60 26.69 55.90
CA PRO A 784 -8.60 26.22 54.96
C PRO A 784 -7.57 25.31 55.67
N PRO A 785 -6.70 24.61 54.91
CA PRO A 785 -5.56 23.90 55.49
C PRO A 785 -4.67 24.86 56.28
N VAL A 786 -4.34 24.53 57.52
CA VAL A 786 -3.55 25.38 58.43
C VAL A 786 -2.26 24.68 58.90
N PRO A 787 -1.23 25.44 59.30
CA PRO A 787 -0.06 24.89 59.97
C PRO A 787 -0.41 24.18 61.29
N ALA A 788 0.44 23.23 61.70
CA ALA A 788 0.20 22.40 62.89
C ALA A 788 -0.03 23.18 64.20
N ASN A 789 0.59 24.35 64.35
CA ASN A 789 0.51 25.19 65.54
C ASN A 789 -0.80 25.99 65.64
N GLU A 790 -1.57 26.10 64.56
CA GLU A 790 -2.83 26.84 64.51
C GLU A 790 -4.04 25.94 64.78
N LEU A 791 -3.91 24.63 64.57
CA LEU A 791 -5.00 23.67 64.76
C LEU A 791 -5.58 23.64 66.19
N PRO A 792 -4.78 23.69 67.29
CA PRO A 792 -5.35 23.64 68.64
C PRO A 792 -6.33 24.79 68.93
N GLN A 793 -6.02 26.01 68.49
CA GLN A 793 -6.91 27.16 68.66
C GLN A 793 -8.20 26.99 67.85
N LEU A 794 -8.09 26.43 66.65
CA LEU A 794 -9.24 26.16 65.79
C LEU A 794 -10.20 25.14 66.42
N LEU A 795 -9.68 24.11 67.10
CA LEU A 795 -10.51 23.13 67.80
C LEU A 795 -11.33 23.78 68.93
N GLU A 796 -10.73 24.68 69.71
CA GLU A 796 -11.42 25.44 70.75
C GLU A 796 -12.54 26.33 70.17
N ASP A 797 -12.26 27.01 69.05
CA ASP A 797 -13.21 27.91 68.38
C ASP A 797 -14.38 27.14 67.73
N CYS A 798 -14.10 25.97 67.14
CA CYS A 798 -15.11 25.10 66.54
C CYS A 798 -16.03 24.45 67.58
N GLU A 799 -15.52 24.00 68.73
CA GLU A 799 -16.37 23.48 69.82
C GLU A 799 -17.27 24.58 70.43
N GLY A 800 -16.78 25.83 70.48
CA GLY A 800 -17.57 26.99 70.92
C GLY A 800 -18.61 27.49 69.91
N GLY A 801 -18.30 27.44 68.62
CA GLY A 801 -19.16 27.92 67.53
C GLY A 801 -20.32 27.00 67.19
N VAL A 802 -20.13 25.68 67.23
CA VAL A 802 -21.17 24.70 66.87
C VAL A 802 -22.25 24.58 67.96
N ALA A 803 -21.91 24.88 69.22
CA ALA A 803 -22.90 25.04 70.30
C ALA A 803 -23.76 26.32 70.15
N ALA A 804 -23.26 27.36 69.47
CA ALA A 804 -23.96 28.63 69.29
C ALA A 804 -24.93 28.66 68.09
N ALA A 805 -24.79 27.73 67.12
CA ALA A 805 -25.59 27.70 65.89
C ALA A 805 -27.03 27.16 66.03
N GLY A 806 -27.51 26.84 67.24
CA GLY A 806 -28.94 26.80 67.56
C GLY A 806 -29.88 26.04 66.60
N VAL A 807 -29.61 24.76 66.32
CA VAL A 807 -30.59 23.85 65.68
C VAL A 807 -31.06 22.84 66.72
N PRO A 808 -32.36 22.72 67.03
CA PRO A 808 -32.87 21.92 68.13
C PRO A 808 -32.60 20.42 67.94
N ARG A 809 -32.42 19.73 69.09
CA ARG A 809 -32.18 18.28 69.20
C ARG A 809 -33.16 17.41 68.43
#